data_AF-A0A1W9S427-F1
#
_entry.id   AF-A0A1W9S427-F1
#
_cell.length_a   1.000
_cell.length_b   1.000
_cell.length_c   1.000
_cell.angle_alpha   90.00
_cell.angle_beta   90.00
_cell.angle_gamma   90.00
#
_symmetry.space_group_name_H-M   'P 1'
#
loop_
_entity.id
_entity.type
_entity.pdbx_description
1 polymer ?
#
loop_
_entity_poly.entity_id
_entity_poly.type
_entity_poly.pdbx_seq_one_letter_code
_entity_poly.pdbx_strand_id
1 'polypeptide(L)'
;MAVIFIKIKPIIRVMIITTAILAGPEIALPAVGYLDVVFSIKDRFVPPRDLPDSSGGISLNKPESHFLKFNKNTYTWSVEITPERDYVHLTLIVGKNSLYNQLVMRFDDYVYWRANKKVFDSWIYDMATFSGTKGQGKRSEGFEIPISIGPLPKSVRSIIGEGGPRITVTGYRRISFSGRSEWEDNLVNTGTFKQSKFPSLHMEQTSRFKIRGDIGSKIHIEVDQDSNRDTELANTLKLRYKGEEDEILQTIEAGNTNLSLPNSQFIGYSENVQGLFGIKATAKIGNMELTMITSQEKGSSEKSTFKAGAQDSANKILDYQYLHNVYFWLAKPYENYDPQLDSLLNVVLYRRGTDLDKDIDGIACVDPHWGPEPWQTGQQDTLYYITNIDSARGEYYDGPLKRIPETEYDIIRSGWFVILNLNQRLQDSDILAAYIEYAHKDTISDTTYVFKEGNLSYVDTTTTPPDTIVILKLIKTSEPTDTALATWDLEWRNVYDLNSRNLDPAGFDLQIYKGHGDLLTDTLDQDGVCYITLLGLDRYDNTNPSDTSSDCLFDFNNYNLDVARGHLIFPESEPFADTALNSPNTDIYTHRYGHSDVIQGQKYYIYVKTMQRGNSFSLRRINIIENSEVVRMGDGRILQKGVDYTIDYQLGMITFLSEQALDPAANITVDFEYAPFFQPEKKSLYGLSAKYAINENSWVSLAGMYRKETTREYRPRVGREPRRTMIWDSNFLFRFNPNLLTDVVDALPLVESDALSTVEISGEVAQSFPNPNLHKNAYIDDFEGTRQYTDLFTRRGIWTIASPPDGSPGDSARGDLIWYNPYYPYAITDIWPNKRESIREQDNKTDVLILEYSPLEDTNYVDEPTESWSGIMRPMFAGSIDHSRTKFIELWYYFEHEDPAGNPTLHIDVGRISEDIDSDLELDTE
;
A
#
# COMPACT_ATOMS: atom_id res chain seq x y z
N MET A 1 6.74 -22.43 24.69
CA MET A 1 7.37 -22.75 25.99
C MET A 1 8.85 -23.08 25.86
N ALA A 2 9.25 -24.22 25.28
CA ALA A 2 10.67 -24.53 25.06
C ALA A 2 11.40 -23.45 24.25
N VAL A 3 10.79 -22.94 23.17
CA VAL A 3 11.33 -21.80 22.38
C VAL A 3 11.42 -20.50 23.19
N ILE A 4 10.51 -20.29 24.16
CA ILE A 4 10.47 -19.09 25.02
C ILE A 4 11.61 -19.16 26.05
N PHE A 5 11.77 -20.30 26.73
CA PHE A 5 12.93 -20.52 27.60
C PHE A 5 14.24 -20.48 26.82
N ILE A 6 14.31 -21.05 25.60
CA ILE A 6 15.50 -20.97 24.73
C ILE A 6 15.83 -19.53 24.32
N LYS A 7 14.83 -18.66 24.08
CA LYS A 7 15.04 -17.24 23.74
C LYS A 7 15.29 -16.34 24.97
N ILE A 8 14.69 -16.64 26.12
CA ILE A 8 14.81 -15.85 27.35
C ILE A 8 16.09 -16.20 28.14
N LYS A 9 16.51 -17.48 28.16
CA LYS A 9 17.73 -17.93 28.86
C LYS A 9 19.00 -17.14 28.46
N PRO A 10 19.29 -16.87 27.16
CA PRO A 10 20.43 -16.03 26.80
C PRO A 10 20.24 -14.56 27.21
N ILE A 11 19.03 -14.00 27.18
CA ILE A 11 18.75 -12.61 27.60
C ILE A 11 18.92 -12.46 29.11
N ILE A 12 18.40 -13.39 29.92
CA ILE A 12 18.63 -13.42 31.36
C ILE A 12 20.12 -13.62 31.66
N ARG A 13 20.81 -14.49 30.91
CA ARG A 13 22.28 -14.68 31.05
C ARG A 13 23.03 -13.39 30.73
N VAL A 14 22.64 -12.66 29.69
CA VAL A 14 23.23 -11.35 29.34
C VAL A 14 22.92 -10.33 30.43
N MET A 15 21.69 -10.24 30.93
CA MET A 15 21.37 -9.34 32.06
C MET A 15 22.21 -9.66 33.28
N ILE A 16 22.32 -10.94 33.69
CA ILE A 16 23.16 -11.35 34.82
C ILE A 16 24.63 -10.98 34.60
N ILE A 17 25.16 -11.18 33.38
CA ILE A 17 26.53 -10.79 33.03
C ILE A 17 26.69 -9.27 33.06
N THR A 18 25.74 -8.51 32.52
CA THR A 18 25.75 -7.04 32.52
C THR A 18 25.65 -6.48 33.94
N THR A 19 24.76 -7.03 34.77
CA THR A 19 24.67 -6.70 36.20
C THR A 19 25.98 -7.01 36.91
N ALA A 20 26.63 -8.15 36.64
CA ALA A 20 27.91 -8.51 37.24
C ALA A 20 29.08 -7.62 36.78
N ILE A 21 29.12 -7.24 35.50
CA ILE A 21 30.16 -6.33 34.95
C ILE A 21 30.02 -4.92 35.55
N LEU A 22 28.78 -4.44 35.70
CA LEU A 22 28.51 -3.10 36.24
C LEU A 22 28.61 -3.01 37.77
N ALA A 23 28.53 -4.13 38.50
CA ALA A 23 28.63 -4.18 39.96
C ALA A 23 30.08 -4.21 40.50
N GLY A 24 31.10 -4.29 39.65
CA GLY A 24 32.51 -4.27 40.07
C GLY A 24 33.08 -5.62 40.55
N PRO A 25 34.39 -5.70 40.83
CA PRO A 25 35.16 -6.96 40.90
C PRO A 25 34.92 -7.84 42.14
N GLU A 26 34.03 -7.48 43.07
CA GLU A 26 33.81 -8.25 44.31
C GLU A 26 32.85 -9.45 44.17
N ILE A 27 32.23 -9.65 42.99
CA ILE A 27 31.35 -10.81 42.74
C ILE A 27 32.14 -11.93 42.04
N ALA A 28 32.84 -12.76 42.82
CA ALA A 28 33.45 -13.98 42.33
C ALA A 28 32.35 -15.02 42.00
N LEU A 29 32.10 -15.27 40.72
CA LEU A 29 31.32 -16.42 40.25
C LEU A 29 32.17 -17.69 40.35
N PRO A 30 31.68 -18.82 40.90
CA PRO A 30 32.34 -20.10 40.70
C PRO A 30 32.28 -20.46 39.21
N ALA A 31 33.43 -20.88 38.66
CA ALA A 31 33.57 -21.25 37.26
C ALA A 31 32.54 -22.30 36.84
N VAL A 32 31.70 -21.98 35.86
CA VAL A 32 30.85 -22.95 35.17
C VAL A 32 31.76 -23.76 34.26
N GLY A 33 32.34 -24.83 34.80
CA GLY A 33 33.07 -25.83 34.04
C GLY A 33 32.13 -26.54 33.07
N TYR A 34 32.42 -26.45 31.77
CA TYR A 34 31.82 -27.32 30.77
C TYR A 34 32.36 -28.73 31.00
N LEU A 35 31.44 -29.67 31.27
CA LEU A 35 31.72 -31.10 31.14
C LEU A 35 30.88 -31.60 29.96
N ASP A 36 31.51 -31.68 28.79
CA ASP A 36 31.01 -32.51 27.70
C ASP A 36 31.13 -33.97 28.15
N VAL A 37 30.00 -34.63 28.34
CA VAL A 37 29.94 -36.09 28.46
C VAL A 37 29.08 -36.61 27.32
N VAL A 38 29.75 -37.34 26.44
CA VAL A 38 29.18 -38.11 25.34
C VAL A 38 28.10 -39.05 25.88
N PHE A 39 26.86 -38.89 25.44
CA PHE A 39 25.79 -39.86 25.71
C PHE A 39 25.98 -41.09 24.80
N SER A 40 26.58 -42.14 25.36
CA SER A 40 26.34 -43.51 24.90
C SER A 40 24.98 -43.96 25.40
N ILE A 41 24.06 -44.19 24.47
CA ILE A 41 22.71 -44.70 24.75
C ILE A 41 22.80 -46.19 25.09
N LYS A 42 22.81 -46.53 26.38
CA LYS A 42 22.32 -47.82 26.91
C LYS A 42 21.86 -47.63 28.35
N ASP A 43 20.65 -47.12 28.50
CA ASP A 43 19.56 -47.80 29.22
C ASP A 43 18.38 -46.85 29.42
N ARG A 44 17.25 -47.29 28.87
CA ARG A 44 15.95 -46.62 28.94
C ARG A 44 15.42 -46.72 30.37
N PHE A 45 15.49 -45.65 31.14
CA PHE A 45 14.50 -45.40 32.20
C PHE A 45 13.31 -44.67 31.58
N VAL A 46 12.39 -45.45 31.02
CA VAL A 46 11.06 -45.00 30.64
C VAL A 46 10.21 -45.00 31.93
N PRO A 47 9.69 -43.86 32.41
CA PRO A 47 8.65 -43.89 33.45
C PRO A 47 7.44 -44.65 32.89
N PRO A 48 6.71 -45.42 33.72
CA PRO A 48 5.65 -46.32 33.24
C PRO A 48 4.66 -45.56 32.34
N ARG A 49 4.42 -46.13 31.15
CA ARG A 49 3.74 -45.48 30.02
C ARG A 49 2.23 -45.34 30.18
N ASP A 50 1.61 -45.98 31.18
CA ASP A 50 0.17 -45.92 31.38
C ASP A 50 -0.16 -45.85 32.88
N LEU A 51 -0.72 -44.72 33.32
CA LEU A 51 -1.59 -44.67 34.50
C LEU A 51 -3.02 -44.51 33.98
N PRO A 52 -4.03 -45.20 34.56
CA PRO A 52 -5.36 -45.27 33.97
C PRO A 52 -5.96 -43.88 33.78
N ASP A 53 -6.20 -43.60 32.50
CA ASP A 53 -7.01 -42.54 31.98
C ASP A 53 -8.46 -42.70 32.50
N SER A 54 -8.99 -41.70 33.18
CA SER A 54 -10.45 -41.59 33.39
C SER A 54 -11.02 -40.48 32.51
N SER A 55 -10.69 -40.52 31.23
CA SER A 55 -11.37 -39.78 30.16
C SER A 55 -11.59 -40.69 28.94
N GLY A 56 -12.37 -41.76 29.12
CA GLY A 56 -12.93 -42.55 28.03
C GLY A 56 -14.25 -43.18 28.49
N GLY A 57 -15.38 -42.66 28.02
CA GLY A 57 -16.70 -43.10 28.47
C GLY A 57 -17.12 -44.47 27.93
N ILE A 58 -17.86 -45.23 28.75
CA ILE A 58 -19.12 -45.88 28.36
C ILE A 58 -20.12 -45.56 29.47
N SER A 59 -21.21 -44.92 29.09
CA SER A 59 -22.38 -44.64 29.92
C SER A 59 -23.03 -45.94 30.41
N LEU A 60 -23.26 -46.04 31.72
CA LEU A 60 -24.34 -46.85 32.29
C LEU A 60 -24.93 -46.14 33.51
N ASN A 61 -25.99 -45.40 33.22
CA ASN A 61 -26.85 -44.71 34.14
C ASN A 61 -27.70 -45.74 34.92
N LYS A 62 -27.41 -45.98 36.20
CA LYS A 62 -28.37 -46.54 37.18
C LYS A 62 -28.06 -46.04 38.61
N PRO A 63 -29.00 -45.38 39.32
CA PRO A 63 -28.75 -44.79 40.65
C PRO A 63 -28.63 -45.77 41.82
N GLU A 64 -28.74 -47.08 41.60
CA GLU A 64 -28.80 -48.05 42.71
C GLU A 64 -27.91 -49.27 42.43
N SER A 65 -26.65 -49.19 42.87
CA SER A 65 -25.78 -50.36 43.06
C SER A 65 -25.17 -50.28 44.46
N HIS A 66 -25.59 -51.18 45.34
CA HIS A 66 -25.15 -51.24 46.74
C HIS A 66 -23.83 -51.99 46.97
N PHE A 67 -23.12 -52.40 45.91
CA PHE A 67 -21.96 -53.29 46.08
C PHE A 67 -20.62 -52.75 45.56
N LEU A 68 -20.54 -51.59 44.91
CA LEU A 68 -19.26 -50.99 44.49
C LEU A 68 -19.27 -49.45 44.62
N LYS A 69 -19.05 -48.94 45.84
CA LYS A 69 -18.63 -47.54 46.05
C LYS A 69 -17.11 -47.45 45.92
N PHE A 70 -16.60 -47.16 44.72
CA PHE A 70 -15.23 -46.66 44.60
C PHE A 70 -15.21 -45.23 45.15
N ASN A 71 -14.65 -45.08 46.35
CA ASN A 71 -14.38 -43.76 46.89
C ASN A 71 -13.41 -43.07 45.92
N LYS A 72 -13.80 -41.91 45.38
CA LYS A 72 -12.97 -41.11 44.47
C LYS A 72 -11.79 -40.57 45.31
N ASN A 73 -10.78 -41.39 45.55
CA ASN A 73 -9.59 -40.97 46.28
C ASN A 73 -8.93 -39.86 45.46
N THR A 74 -8.93 -38.64 46.00
CA THR A 74 -8.20 -37.52 45.44
C THR A 74 -6.70 -37.81 45.55
N TYR A 75 -6.03 -37.87 44.40
CA TYR A 75 -4.58 -37.95 44.30
C TYR A 75 -4.02 -36.53 44.29
N THR A 76 -3.15 -36.19 45.24
CA THR A 76 -2.47 -34.89 45.30
C THR A 76 -0.96 -35.11 45.37
N TRP A 77 -0.18 -34.32 44.63
CA TRP A 77 1.27 -34.37 44.72
C TRP A 77 1.75 -33.29 45.69
N SER A 78 2.54 -33.69 46.68
CA SER A 78 3.37 -32.77 47.47
C SER A 78 4.69 -32.56 46.74
N VAL A 79 5.10 -31.31 46.60
CA VAL A 79 6.32 -30.91 45.90
C VAL A 79 7.24 -30.26 46.91
N GLU A 80 8.40 -30.85 47.13
CA GLU A 80 9.43 -30.33 48.04
C GLU A 80 10.71 -30.06 47.24
N ILE A 81 11.26 -28.86 47.36
CA ILE A 81 12.46 -28.44 46.62
C ILE A 81 13.58 -28.33 47.64
N THR A 82 14.61 -29.17 47.52
CA THR A 82 15.77 -29.13 48.43
C THR A 82 16.76 -28.03 47.99
N PRO A 83 17.06 -27.04 48.84
CA PRO A 83 17.90 -25.88 48.50
C PRO A 83 19.36 -26.20 48.15
N GLU A 84 19.85 -27.39 48.50
CA GLU A 84 21.28 -27.73 48.43
C GLU A 84 21.67 -28.58 47.20
N ARG A 85 20.72 -29.10 46.40
CA ARG A 85 21.04 -30.13 45.39
C ARG A 85 20.32 -30.06 44.04
N ASP A 86 19.62 -28.99 43.66
CA ASP A 86 18.90 -28.88 42.37
C ASP A 86 17.86 -30.01 42.10
N TYR A 87 17.38 -30.69 43.14
CA TYR A 87 16.37 -31.75 43.01
C TYR A 87 15.01 -31.35 43.58
N VAL A 88 13.96 -31.80 42.89
CA VAL A 88 12.56 -31.73 43.29
C VAL A 88 12.14 -33.11 43.72
N HIS A 89 11.59 -33.18 44.93
CA HIS A 89 11.02 -34.37 45.51
C HIS A 89 9.51 -34.31 45.38
N LEU A 90 8.95 -35.28 44.64
CA LEU A 90 7.53 -35.43 44.40
C LEU A 90 6.99 -36.60 45.23
N THR A 91 6.06 -36.29 46.11
CA THR A 91 5.42 -37.28 46.98
C THR A 91 3.95 -37.40 46.61
N LEU A 92 3.52 -38.59 46.16
CA LEU A 92 2.12 -38.84 45.82
C LEU A 92 1.32 -39.13 47.09
N ILE A 93 0.32 -38.29 47.36
CA ILE A 93 -0.62 -38.43 48.47
C ILE A 93 -1.94 -38.97 47.91
N VAL A 94 -2.45 -40.03 48.53
CA VAL A 94 -3.75 -40.63 48.21
C VAL A 94 -4.65 -40.50 49.43
N GLY A 95 -5.66 -39.61 49.34
CA GLY A 95 -6.50 -39.28 50.49
C GLY A 95 -5.69 -38.59 51.60
N LYS A 96 -5.39 -39.29 52.70
CA LYS A 96 -4.57 -38.81 53.82
C LYS A 96 -3.20 -39.48 53.94
N ASN A 97 -2.90 -40.47 53.09
CA ASN A 97 -1.72 -41.31 53.21
C ASN A 97 -0.73 -40.99 52.08
N SER A 98 0.55 -40.83 52.42
CA SER A 98 1.64 -40.75 51.44
C SER A 98 1.97 -42.15 50.93
N LEU A 99 2.04 -42.33 49.61
CA LEU A 99 2.63 -43.54 49.03
C LEU A 99 4.16 -43.46 49.11
N TYR A 100 4.80 -44.56 49.46
CA TYR A 100 6.16 -44.57 50.03
C TYR A 100 7.32 -44.45 49.02
N ASN A 101 7.10 -43.96 47.80
CA ASN A 101 8.17 -43.72 46.83
C ASN A 101 8.20 -42.25 46.41
N GLN A 102 9.13 -41.50 47.01
CA GLN A 102 9.44 -40.12 46.65
C GLN A 102 10.14 -40.11 45.28
N LEU A 103 9.55 -39.44 44.29
CA LEU A 103 10.14 -39.31 42.97
C LEU A 103 11.07 -38.10 42.97
N VAL A 104 12.36 -38.34 42.80
CA VAL A 104 13.38 -37.29 42.80
C VAL A 104 13.77 -36.99 41.36
N MET A 105 13.66 -35.74 40.95
CA MET A 105 14.04 -35.29 39.61
C MET A 105 14.78 -33.96 39.68
N ARG A 106 15.60 -33.62 38.67
CA ARG A 106 16.23 -32.30 38.65
C ARG A 106 15.19 -31.21 38.49
N PHE A 107 15.47 -30.03 39.03
CA PHE A 107 14.60 -28.87 38.96
C PHE A 107 14.26 -28.48 37.51
N ASP A 108 15.27 -28.47 36.63
CA ASP A 108 15.09 -28.20 35.19
C ASP A 108 14.15 -29.23 34.53
N ASP A 109 14.31 -30.52 34.87
CA ASP A 109 13.46 -31.60 34.35
C ASP A 109 12.02 -31.46 34.86
N TYR A 110 11.84 -31.02 36.12
CA TYR A 110 10.52 -30.81 36.72
C TYR A 110 9.78 -29.66 36.05
N VAL A 111 10.45 -28.52 35.85
CA VAL A 111 9.88 -27.36 35.17
C VAL A 111 9.54 -27.71 33.72
N TYR A 112 10.45 -28.39 33.01
CA TYR A 112 10.21 -28.86 31.64
C TYR A 112 9.02 -29.80 31.56
N TRP A 113 8.95 -30.80 32.45
CA TRP A 113 7.86 -31.77 32.53
C TRP A 113 6.52 -31.09 32.85
N ARG A 114 6.46 -30.19 33.85
CA ARG A 114 5.24 -29.44 34.20
C ARG A 114 4.76 -28.56 33.06
N ALA A 115 5.67 -27.86 32.39
CA ALA A 115 5.34 -27.00 31.26
C ALA A 115 4.79 -27.81 30.08
N ASN A 116 5.45 -28.91 29.70
CA ASN A 116 4.98 -29.79 28.64
C ASN A 116 3.65 -30.44 28.96
N LYS A 117 3.46 -30.90 30.20
CA LYS A 117 2.18 -31.47 30.65
C LYS A 117 1.05 -30.46 30.49
N LYS A 118 1.24 -29.21 30.93
CA LYS A 118 0.22 -28.16 30.78
C LYS A 118 -0.09 -27.81 29.33
N VAL A 119 0.94 -27.74 28.46
CA VAL A 119 0.75 -27.52 27.02
C VAL A 119 0.00 -28.69 26.37
N PHE A 120 0.35 -29.92 26.74
CA PHE A 120 -0.29 -31.13 26.24
C PHE A 120 -1.75 -31.25 26.71
N ASP A 121 -2.03 -30.97 27.98
CA ASP A 121 -3.39 -30.94 28.54
C ASP A 121 -4.25 -29.89 27.81
N SER A 122 -3.69 -28.71 27.51
CA SER A 122 -4.36 -27.68 26.69
C SER A 122 -4.60 -28.15 25.26
N TRP A 123 -3.61 -28.78 24.63
CA TRP A 123 -3.73 -29.30 23.28
C TRP A 123 -4.79 -30.41 23.17
N ILE A 124 -4.86 -31.32 24.14
CA ILE A 124 -5.93 -32.33 24.23
C ILE A 124 -7.29 -31.66 24.38
N TYR A 125 -7.40 -30.64 25.24
CA TYR A 125 -8.66 -29.89 25.42
C TYR A 125 -9.10 -29.22 24.11
N ASP A 126 -8.17 -28.56 23.41
CA ASP A 126 -8.42 -27.91 22.12
C ASP A 126 -8.80 -28.93 21.02
N MET A 127 -8.15 -30.10 20.98
CA MET A 127 -8.50 -31.20 20.07
C MET A 127 -9.86 -31.82 20.39
N ALA A 128 -10.21 -31.97 21.67
CA ALA A 128 -11.51 -32.49 22.07
C ALA A 128 -12.64 -31.57 21.62
N THR A 129 -12.44 -30.24 21.71
CA THR A 129 -13.37 -29.26 21.13
C THR A 129 -13.43 -29.27 19.61
N PHE A 130 -12.38 -29.74 18.92
CA PHE A 130 -12.36 -29.88 17.46
C PHE A 130 -13.21 -31.07 16.97
N SER A 131 -13.33 -32.16 17.75
CA SER A 131 -14.15 -33.32 17.38
C SER A 131 -15.66 -33.15 17.64
N GLY A 132 -16.06 -32.09 18.35
CA GLY A 132 -17.44 -31.78 18.67
C GLY A 132 -18.17 -31.08 17.52
N THR A 133 -19.12 -31.78 16.91
CA THR A 133 -20.03 -31.26 15.88
C THR A 133 -20.98 -30.20 16.48
N LYS A 134 -20.48 -28.97 16.70
CA LYS A 134 -21.18 -27.69 16.84
C LYS A 134 -20.16 -26.64 17.32
N GLY A 135 -19.51 -26.00 16.36
CA GLY A 135 -18.57 -24.91 16.58
C GLY A 135 -19.26 -23.63 17.04
N GLN A 136 -19.59 -23.54 18.34
CA GLN A 136 -19.67 -22.24 19.01
C GLN A 136 -18.41 -22.07 19.84
N GLY A 137 -17.56 -21.13 19.40
CA GLY A 137 -16.26 -20.84 19.95
C GLY A 137 -16.30 -20.38 21.41
N LYS A 138 -16.18 -21.34 22.34
CA LYS A 138 -15.64 -21.02 23.67
C LYS A 138 -14.14 -20.80 23.51
N ARG A 139 -13.75 -19.53 23.52
CA ARG A 139 -12.35 -19.10 23.62
C ARG A 139 -11.72 -19.83 24.82
N SER A 140 -10.61 -20.52 24.58
CA SER A 140 -9.74 -21.05 25.63
C SER A 140 -9.37 -19.88 26.56
N GLU A 141 -9.89 -19.89 27.79
CA GLU A 141 -9.48 -18.94 28.83
C GLU A 141 -8.00 -19.23 29.15
N GLY A 142 -7.20 -18.17 29.22
CA GLY A 142 -5.75 -18.28 29.41
C GLY A 142 -5.40 -19.20 30.59
N PHE A 143 -4.46 -20.11 30.38
CA PHE A 143 -4.02 -21.05 31.40
C PHE A 143 -2.94 -20.43 32.29
N GLU A 144 -3.21 -20.30 33.58
CA GLU A 144 -2.21 -19.91 34.56
C GLU A 144 -1.26 -21.08 34.84
N ILE A 145 0.05 -20.84 34.75
CA ILE A 145 1.08 -21.80 35.18
C ILE A 145 1.76 -21.20 36.40
N PRO A 146 1.20 -21.40 37.61
CA PRO A 146 1.87 -20.98 38.83
C PRO A 146 3.09 -21.88 39.04
N ILE A 147 4.27 -21.39 38.67
CA ILE A 147 5.56 -22.01 39.04
C ILE A 147 5.95 -21.42 40.39
N SER A 148 5.30 -21.84 41.47
CA SER A 148 5.71 -21.42 42.81
C SER A 148 6.99 -22.19 43.19
N ILE A 149 8.15 -21.57 42.94
CA ILE A 149 9.43 -22.07 43.43
C ILE A 149 9.54 -21.66 44.90
N GLY A 150 9.96 -22.57 45.77
CA GLY A 150 10.24 -22.28 47.18
C GLY A 150 11.36 -21.24 47.35
N PRO A 151 11.76 -20.91 48.61
CA PRO A 151 12.73 -19.86 48.87
C PRO A 151 14.05 -20.12 48.14
N LEU A 152 14.42 -19.20 47.25
CA LEU A 152 15.60 -19.31 46.40
C LEU A 152 16.90 -19.21 47.23
N PRO A 153 18.02 -19.80 46.78
CA PRO A 153 19.32 -19.67 47.46
C PRO A 153 19.72 -18.20 47.65
N LYS A 154 20.49 -17.89 48.72
CA LYS A 154 20.87 -16.50 49.06
C LYS A 154 21.57 -15.76 47.91
N SER A 155 22.42 -16.45 47.15
CA SER A 155 23.13 -15.92 45.98
C SER A 155 22.23 -15.55 44.80
N VAL A 156 21.05 -16.18 44.70
CA VAL A 156 20.06 -15.88 43.67
C VAL A 156 19.16 -14.74 44.15
N ARG A 157 18.75 -14.74 45.43
CA ARG A 157 17.96 -13.68 46.07
C ARG A 157 18.61 -12.29 46.01
N SER A 158 19.94 -12.21 46.13
CA SER A 158 20.64 -10.92 46.00
C SER A 158 20.47 -10.28 44.60
N ILE A 159 20.22 -11.10 43.57
CA ILE A 159 20.10 -10.65 42.18
C ILE A 159 18.64 -10.40 41.80
N ILE A 160 17.70 -11.26 42.18
CA ILE A 160 16.29 -11.16 41.73
C ILE A 160 15.33 -10.61 42.79
N GLY A 161 15.81 -10.41 44.01
CA GLY A 161 14.98 -9.98 45.15
C GLY A 161 14.28 -11.13 45.87
N GLU A 162 13.41 -10.78 46.81
CA GLU A 162 12.63 -11.75 47.58
C GLU A 162 11.39 -12.21 46.79
N GLY A 163 11.01 -13.49 46.96
CA GLY A 163 9.88 -14.11 46.24
C GLY A 163 10.29 -15.07 45.12
N GLY A 164 9.38 -15.96 44.75
CA GLY A 164 9.53 -16.88 43.62
C GLY A 164 8.96 -16.29 42.32
N PRO A 165 9.19 -16.90 41.15
CA PRO A 165 8.64 -16.42 39.90
C PRO A 165 7.13 -16.65 39.83
N ARG A 166 6.40 -15.58 39.51
CA ARG A 166 4.98 -15.60 39.22
C ARG A 166 4.79 -15.15 37.78
N ILE A 167 4.62 -16.09 36.85
CA ILE A 167 4.41 -15.80 35.43
C ILE A 167 3.00 -16.23 35.04
N THR A 168 2.22 -15.29 34.55
CA THR A 168 0.90 -15.50 33.99
C THR A 168 1.00 -15.46 32.47
N VAL A 169 0.50 -16.48 31.81
CA VAL A 169 0.40 -16.54 30.35
C VAL A 169 -1.09 -16.56 29.99
N THR A 170 -1.51 -15.63 29.16
CA THR A 170 -2.90 -15.53 28.69
C THR A 170 -2.92 -15.48 27.16
N GLY A 171 -3.97 -16.04 26.55
CA GLY A 171 -4.12 -16.06 25.09
C GLY A 171 -4.29 -17.47 24.55
N TYR A 172 -4.17 -17.60 23.22
CA TYR A 172 -4.41 -18.85 22.52
C TYR A 172 -3.42 -19.03 21.36
N ARG A 173 -3.27 -20.28 20.93
CA ARG A 173 -2.60 -20.64 19.68
C ARG A 173 -3.55 -21.55 18.92
N ARG A 174 -3.88 -21.18 17.69
CA ARG A 174 -4.66 -22.00 16.78
C ARG A 174 -3.74 -22.48 15.66
N ILE A 175 -3.81 -23.77 15.39
CA ILE A 175 -3.15 -24.39 14.25
C ILE A 175 -4.27 -25.01 13.41
N SER A 176 -4.49 -24.49 12.21
CA SER A 176 -5.42 -25.04 11.23
C SER A 176 -4.63 -25.92 10.27
N PHE A 177 -5.07 -27.16 10.07
CA PHE A 177 -4.67 -27.95 8.91
C PHE A 177 -5.88 -28.07 8.00
N SER A 178 -5.74 -27.69 6.74
CA SER A 178 -6.76 -27.85 5.73
C SER A 178 -6.17 -28.54 4.51
N GLY A 179 -6.90 -29.49 3.94
CA GLY A 179 -6.60 -30.07 2.64
C GLY A 179 -7.69 -29.66 1.66
N ARG A 180 -7.33 -29.03 0.54
CA ARG A 180 -8.26 -28.81 -0.57
C ARG A 180 -7.79 -29.63 -1.77
N SER A 181 -8.65 -30.50 -2.29
CA SER A 181 -8.45 -31.15 -3.58
C SER A 181 -9.55 -30.65 -4.49
N GLU A 182 -9.15 -30.14 -5.64
CA GLU A 182 -10.03 -29.65 -6.69
C GLU A 182 -9.54 -30.28 -7.99
N TRP A 183 -10.45 -30.96 -8.66
CA TRP A 183 -10.21 -31.65 -9.91
C TRP A 183 -11.49 -31.60 -10.72
N GLU A 184 -11.35 -31.65 -12.03
CA GLU A 184 -12.46 -31.54 -12.97
C GLU A 184 -12.48 -32.82 -13.80
N ASP A 185 -13.65 -33.45 -13.88
CA ASP A 185 -13.78 -34.68 -14.65
C ASP A 185 -13.73 -34.35 -16.15
N ASN A 186 -12.97 -35.14 -16.91
CA ASN A 186 -12.72 -34.96 -18.35
C ASN A 186 -11.81 -33.79 -18.77
N LEU A 187 -11.10 -33.12 -17.86
CA LEU A 187 -10.03 -32.21 -18.28
C LEU A 187 -8.82 -33.00 -18.80
N VAL A 188 -8.40 -32.76 -20.05
CA VAL A 188 -7.24 -33.43 -20.64
C VAL A 188 -5.97 -32.90 -19.96
N ASN A 189 -5.22 -33.77 -19.28
CA ASN A 189 -3.90 -33.40 -18.74
C ASN A 189 -2.97 -33.05 -19.92
N THR A 190 -2.50 -31.82 -19.97
CA THR A 190 -1.49 -31.35 -20.94
C THR A 190 -0.12 -31.33 -20.28
N GLY A 191 0.95 -31.08 -21.05
CA GLY A 191 2.29 -30.82 -20.48
C GLY A 191 2.31 -29.63 -19.53
N THR A 192 1.40 -28.66 -19.71
CA THR A 192 1.31 -27.41 -18.95
C THR A 192 0.32 -27.46 -17.78
N PHE A 193 -0.54 -28.49 -17.70
CA PHE A 193 -1.54 -28.62 -16.63
C PHE A 193 -1.77 -30.08 -16.24
N LYS A 194 -1.38 -30.44 -15.01
CA LYS A 194 -1.60 -31.76 -14.42
C LYS A 194 -2.41 -31.63 -13.14
N GLN A 195 -3.63 -32.15 -13.14
CA GLN A 195 -4.43 -32.17 -11.93
C GLN A 195 -3.90 -33.20 -10.93
N SER A 196 -3.62 -32.75 -9.70
CA SER A 196 -3.29 -33.63 -8.59
C SER A 196 -4.56 -33.96 -7.81
N LYS A 197 -4.90 -35.26 -7.73
CA LYS A 197 -5.95 -35.76 -6.82
C LYS A 197 -5.50 -35.78 -5.36
N PHE A 198 -4.22 -35.57 -5.09
CA PHE A 198 -3.73 -35.36 -3.72
C PHE A 198 -4.04 -33.91 -3.29
N PRO A 199 -4.68 -33.69 -2.13
CA PRO A 199 -5.04 -32.36 -1.67
C PRO A 199 -3.81 -31.50 -1.41
N SER A 200 -3.89 -30.21 -1.76
CA SER A 200 -2.91 -29.24 -1.27
C SER A 200 -3.08 -29.11 0.24
N LEU A 201 -1.99 -29.35 0.98
CA LEU A 201 -1.99 -29.27 2.43
C LEU A 201 -1.59 -27.86 2.83
N HIS A 202 -2.53 -27.13 3.44
CA HIS A 202 -2.29 -25.80 3.99
C HIS A 202 -2.27 -25.89 5.52
N MET A 203 -1.20 -25.37 6.11
CA MET A 203 -1.05 -25.27 7.56
C MET A 203 -0.99 -23.78 7.92
N GLU A 204 -2.00 -23.33 8.64
CA GLU A 204 -2.08 -21.98 9.16
C GLU A 204 -1.83 -22.00 10.67
N GLN A 205 -0.97 -21.11 11.15
CA GLN A 205 -0.73 -20.96 12.58
C GLN A 205 -0.98 -19.53 13.00
N THR A 206 -1.97 -19.34 13.86
CA THR A 206 -2.24 -18.05 14.52
C THR A 206 -1.91 -18.16 16.01
N SER A 207 -1.16 -17.21 16.53
CA SER A 207 -0.78 -17.17 17.94
C SER A 207 -0.95 -15.78 18.49
N ARG A 208 -1.70 -15.67 19.58
CA ARG A 208 -1.87 -14.43 20.34
C ARG A 208 -1.66 -14.72 21.81
N PHE A 209 -0.60 -14.19 22.39
CA PHE A 209 -0.27 -14.41 23.80
C PHE A 209 0.20 -13.14 24.48
N LYS A 210 -0.28 -12.95 25.71
CA LYS A 210 0.22 -11.96 26.65
C LYS A 210 0.85 -12.67 27.84
N ILE A 211 2.11 -12.35 28.11
CA ILE A 211 2.86 -12.87 29.25
C ILE A 211 3.08 -11.72 30.20
N ARG A 212 2.68 -11.88 31.45
CA ARG A 212 2.94 -10.91 32.53
C ARG A 212 3.44 -11.64 33.75
N GLY A 213 4.48 -11.14 34.38
CA GLY A 213 4.95 -11.78 35.59
C GLY A 213 6.15 -11.12 36.22
N ASP A 214 6.32 -11.44 37.49
CA ASP A 214 7.40 -10.96 38.33
C ASP A 214 8.32 -12.14 38.69
N ILE A 215 9.63 -11.94 38.65
CA ILE A 215 10.62 -12.90 39.14
C ILE A 215 11.29 -12.26 40.36
N GLY A 216 10.85 -12.68 41.56
CA GLY A 216 11.21 -11.99 42.80
C GLY A 216 10.62 -10.57 42.85
N SER A 217 11.23 -9.68 43.63
CA SER A 217 10.80 -8.28 43.75
C SER A 217 11.40 -7.35 42.69
N LYS A 218 12.40 -7.79 41.93
CA LYS A 218 13.21 -6.91 41.08
C LYS A 218 13.01 -7.06 39.57
N ILE A 219 12.51 -8.20 39.08
CA ILE A 219 12.39 -8.46 37.64
C ILE A 219 10.92 -8.52 37.23
N HIS A 220 10.55 -7.68 36.28
CA HIS A 220 9.20 -7.59 35.70
C HIS A 220 9.24 -7.95 34.21
N ILE A 221 8.31 -8.79 33.77
CA ILE A 221 8.19 -9.27 32.40
C ILE A 221 6.81 -8.88 31.86
N GLU A 222 6.79 -8.22 30.71
CA GLU A 222 5.59 -8.00 29.92
C GLU A 222 5.87 -8.35 28.45
N VAL A 223 5.11 -9.29 27.90
CA VAL A 223 5.17 -9.66 26.49
C VAL A 223 3.75 -9.60 25.93
N ASP A 224 3.59 -8.95 24.79
CA ASP A 224 2.35 -8.97 24.01
C ASP A 224 2.73 -9.31 22.58
N GLN A 225 2.39 -10.52 22.15
CA GLN A 225 2.71 -11.03 20.82
C GLN A 225 1.44 -11.52 20.13
N ASP A 226 1.25 -11.08 18.90
CA ASP A 226 0.17 -11.50 18.00
C ASP A 226 0.75 -11.73 16.59
N SER A 227 0.53 -12.92 16.03
CA SER A 227 1.01 -13.29 14.70
C SER A 227 0.31 -12.53 13.57
N ASN A 228 -0.83 -11.90 13.85
CA ASN A 228 -1.66 -11.23 12.86
C ASN A 228 -1.48 -9.70 12.89
N ARG A 229 -0.47 -9.19 13.61
CA ARG A 229 -0.12 -7.76 13.60
C ARG A 229 0.76 -7.45 12.39
N ASP A 230 0.43 -6.38 11.68
CA ASP A 230 1.13 -5.97 10.45
C ASP A 230 2.51 -5.36 10.71
N THR A 231 2.76 -4.83 11.92
CA THR A 231 4.04 -4.17 12.27
C THR A 231 4.81 -4.93 13.34
N GLU A 232 6.13 -5.03 13.19
CA GLU A 232 6.98 -5.68 14.20
C GLU A 232 6.93 -4.96 15.56
N LEU A 233 6.82 -3.63 15.57
CA LEU A 233 6.76 -2.82 16.79
C LEU A 233 5.48 -3.03 17.62
N ALA A 234 4.38 -3.42 16.97
CA ALA A 234 3.15 -3.75 17.69
C ALA A 234 3.29 -5.01 18.55
N ASN A 235 4.31 -5.84 18.29
CA ASN A 235 4.69 -6.94 19.17
C ASN A 235 5.69 -6.46 20.21
N THR A 236 5.22 -6.30 21.45
CA THR A 236 6.03 -5.71 22.53
C THR A 236 6.64 -6.79 23.42
N LEU A 237 7.92 -6.64 23.74
CA LEU A 237 8.65 -7.38 24.75
C LEU A 237 9.30 -6.36 25.68
N LYS A 238 8.92 -6.35 26.96
CA LYS A 238 9.51 -5.48 27.98
C LYS A 238 9.96 -6.35 29.15
N LEU A 239 11.26 -6.38 29.37
CA LEU A 239 11.88 -7.04 30.50
C LEU A 239 12.59 -5.97 31.32
N ARG A 240 12.16 -5.75 32.57
CA ARG A 240 12.69 -4.70 33.42
C ARG A 240 13.26 -5.28 34.70
N TYR A 241 14.50 -4.98 35.00
CA TYR A 241 15.10 -5.08 36.32
C TYR A 241 14.99 -3.72 37.02
N LYS A 242 14.61 -3.71 38.30
CA LYS A 242 14.64 -2.53 39.18
C LYS A 242 15.38 -2.90 40.46
N GLY A 243 16.49 -2.22 40.72
CA GLY A 243 17.26 -2.37 41.96
C GLY A 243 16.57 -1.70 43.14
N GLU A 244 17.06 -1.98 44.35
CA GLU A 244 16.65 -1.27 45.56
C GLU A 244 17.26 0.15 45.59
N GLU A 245 16.75 1.04 46.45
CA GLU A 245 17.18 2.45 46.49
C GLU A 245 18.69 2.64 46.69
N ASP A 246 19.33 1.77 47.48
CA ASP A 246 20.76 1.83 47.83
C ASP A 246 21.69 1.19 46.78
N GLU A 247 21.15 0.58 45.71
CA GLU A 247 21.96 -0.13 44.71
C GLU A 247 22.53 0.82 43.65
N ILE A 248 23.77 0.59 43.23
CA ILE A 248 24.37 1.38 42.13
C ILE A 248 23.57 1.19 40.84
N LEU A 249 23.20 -0.05 40.52
CA LEU A 249 22.39 -0.35 39.34
C LEU A 249 20.91 -0.11 39.67
N GLN A 250 20.32 0.91 39.05
CA GLN A 250 18.94 1.32 39.31
C GLN A 250 17.96 0.56 38.42
N THR A 251 18.18 0.54 37.11
CA THR A 251 17.31 -0.19 36.18
C THR A 251 18.08 -0.86 35.05
N ILE A 252 17.56 -2.00 34.56
CA ILE A 252 17.90 -2.54 33.24
C ILE A 252 16.59 -2.83 32.51
N GLU A 253 16.43 -2.28 31.31
CA GLU A 253 15.33 -2.57 30.41
C GLU A 253 15.86 -3.32 29.19
N ALA A 254 15.17 -4.40 28.79
CA ALA A 254 15.48 -5.17 27.60
C ALA A 254 14.22 -5.40 26.75
N GLY A 255 14.37 -5.32 25.43
CA GLY A 255 13.28 -5.36 24.45
C GLY A 255 12.87 -3.95 24.02
N ASN A 256 11.57 -3.68 23.92
CA ASN A 256 11.04 -2.35 23.61
C ASN A 256 11.41 -1.36 24.72
N THR A 257 12.25 -0.39 24.39
CA THR A 257 12.74 0.65 25.28
C THR A 257 12.56 2.01 24.63
N ASN A 258 12.81 3.06 25.38
CA ASN A 258 12.87 4.42 24.90
C ASN A 258 14.16 5.10 25.34
N LEU A 259 14.47 6.22 24.71
CA LEU A 259 15.53 7.14 25.09
C LEU A 259 14.92 8.55 25.18
N SER A 260 15.16 9.22 26.30
CA SER A 260 14.81 10.62 26.48
C SER A 260 16.06 11.36 26.91
N LEU A 261 16.37 12.45 26.20
CA LEU A 261 17.53 13.29 26.48
C LEU A 261 17.06 14.60 27.11
N PRO A 262 17.55 14.96 28.31
CA PRO A 262 17.10 16.16 29.00
C PRO A 262 17.58 17.42 28.27
N ASN A 263 16.64 18.30 27.89
CA ASN A 263 16.91 19.61 27.28
C ASN A 263 17.83 19.55 26.04
N SER A 264 17.56 18.66 25.07
CA SER A 264 18.34 18.59 23.83
C SER A 264 17.58 19.20 22.64
N GLN A 265 17.60 20.53 22.52
CA GLN A 265 16.91 21.29 21.48
C GLN A 265 17.75 21.46 20.21
N PHE A 266 19.09 21.40 20.31
CA PHE A 266 19.98 21.72 19.18
C PHE A 266 20.44 20.51 18.38
N ILE A 267 20.17 19.31 18.86
CA ILE A 267 20.43 18.08 18.12
C ILE A 267 19.20 17.77 17.27
N GLY A 268 19.37 17.59 15.95
CA GLY A 268 18.30 17.23 15.00
C GLY A 268 17.76 15.80 15.17
N TYR A 269 17.70 15.34 16.41
CA TYR A 269 17.23 14.04 16.86
C TYR A 269 16.13 14.28 17.89
N SER A 270 15.04 13.51 17.83
CA SER A 270 13.90 13.74 18.72
C SER A 270 14.31 13.66 20.19
N GLU A 271 13.83 14.59 21.01
CA GLU A 271 14.01 14.58 22.47
C GLU A 271 13.48 13.29 23.10
N ASN A 272 12.47 12.68 22.45
CA ASN A 272 11.82 11.44 22.88
C ASN A 272 11.82 10.41 21.74
N VAL A 273 12.59 9.35 21.92
CA VAL A 273 12.70 8.23 20.98
C VAL A 273 12.05 7.02 21.60
N GLN A 274 10.96 6.55 21.00
CA GLN A 274 10.14 5.46 21.56
C GLN A 274 10.31 4.15 20.79
N GLY A 275 10.66 4.21 19.50
CA GLY A 275 10.73 3.04 18.60
C GLY A 275 11.98 2.16 18.73
N LEU A 276 12.50 1.92 19.93
CA LEU A 276 13.77 1.19 20.13
C LEU A 276 13.55 -0.25 20.60
N PHE A 277 14.33 -1.18 20.04
CA PHE A 277 14.43 -2.55 20.56
C PHE A 277 15.88 -2.84 20.97
N GLY A 278 16.15 -2.98 22.26
CA GLY A 278 17.51 -3.07 22.76
C GLY A 278 17.64 -3.30 24.26
N ILE A 279 18.77 -2.87 24.81
CA ILE A 279 19.07 -2.87 26.24
C ILE A 279 19.37 -1.44 26.67
N LYS A 280 18.71 -0.98 27.73
CA LYS A 280 18.98 0.29 28.41
C LYS A 280 19.30 -0.01 29.88
N ALA A 281 20.32 0.61 30.43
CA ALA A 281 20.68 0.47 31.84
C ALA A 281 20.88 1.86 32.47
N THR A 282 20.37 2.04 33.68
CA THR A 282 20.63 3.23 34.49
C THR A 282 21.34 2.84 35.77
N ALA A 283 22.38 3.61 36.14
CA ALA A 283 23.12 3.44 37.37
C ALA A 283 23.23 4.79 38.08
N LYS A 284 23.21 4.79 39.42
CA LYS A 284 23.35 5.96 40.26
C LYS A 284 24.55 5.77 41.19
N ILE A 285 25.56 6.63 41.06
CA ILE A 285 26.77 6.64 41.89
C ILE A 285 26.80 7.99 42.61
N GLY A 286 26.31 8.01 43.85
CA GLY A 286 26.13 9.25 44.60
C GLY A 286 25.15 10.20 43.90
N ASN A 287 25.62 11.39 43.54
CA ASN A 287 24.84 12.40 42.82
C ASN A 287 24.92 12.27 41.29
N MET A 288 25.65 11.28 40.78
CA MET A 288 25.79 11.04 39.34
C MET A 288 24.85 9.92 38.90
N GLU A 289 24.03 10.19 37.89
CA GLU A 289 23.20 9.24 37.17
C GLU A 289 23.83 8.94 35.81
N LEU A 290 24.11 7.67 35.54
CA LEU A 290 24.68 7.19 34.29
C LEU A 290 23.61 6.38 33.56
N THR A 291 23.34 6.70 32.30
CA THR A 291 22.46 5.92 31.42
C THR A 291 23.25 5.39 30.24
N MET A 292 23.10 4.11 29.94
CA MET A 292 23.67 3.45 28.77
C MET A 292 22.56 2.81 27.96
N ILE A 293 22.62 2.92 26.63
CA ILE A 293 21.68 2.25 25.72
C ILE A 293 22.41 1.64 24.53
N THR A 294 21.98 0.44 24.14
CA THR A 294 22.34 -0.22 22.89
C THR A 294 21.09 -0.82 22.29
N SER A 295 20.70 -0.39 21.09
CA SER A 295 19.41 -0.73 20.52
C SER A 295 19.44 -0.76 18.99
N GLN A 296 18.44 -1.42 18.43
CA GLN A 296 18.05 -1.28 17.05
C GLN A 296 16.86 -0.31 16.98
N GLU A 297 16.95 0.75 16.18
CA GLU A 297 15.81 1.60 15.89
C GLU A 297 14.88 0.88 14.90
N LYS A 298 13.61 0.80 15.26
CA LYS A 298 12.54 0.22 14.46
C LYS A 298 11.56 1.27 13.93
N GLY A 299 11.73 2.52 14.36
CA GLY A 299 11.02 3.69 13.85
C GLY A 299 11.85 4.52 12.88
N SER A 300 11.19 5.47 12.23
CA SER A 300 11.79 6.57 11.49
C SER A 300 11.26 7.89 12.04
N SER A 301 12.15 8.85 12.31
CA SER A 301 11.77 10.19 12.74
C SER A 301 11.45 11.08 11.54
N GLU A 302 10.43 11.92 11.66
CA GLU A 302 10.00 12.88 10.64
C GLU A 302 9.50 14.17 11.30
N LYS A 303 9.65 15.28 10.56
CA LYS A 303 9.18 16.60 10.98
C LYS A 303 8.16 17.11 9.97
N SER A 304 6.98 17.51 10.47
CA SER A 304 5.94 18.17 9.68
C SER A 304 5.73 19.59 10.16
N THR A 305 5.43 20.51 9.24
CA THR A 305 5.12 21.91 9.53
C THR A 305 3.74 22.24 8.98
N PHE A 306 2.92 22.88 9.80
CA PHE A 306 1.55 23.28 9.51
C PHE A 306 1.39 24.79 9.69
N LYS A 307 0.51 25.39 8.89
CA LYS A 307 -0.12 26.67 9.22
C LYS A 307 -1.49 26.35 9.79
N ALA A 308 -1.70 26.70 11.05
CA ALA A 308 -2.89 26.28 11.79
C ALA A 308 -4.17 26.90 11.21
N GLY A 309 -5.26 26.15 11.09
CA GLY A 309 -6.55 26.67 10.59
C GLY A 309 -6.78 26.64 9.07
N ALA A 310 -5.75 26.34 8.25
CA ALA A 310 -5.89 26.12 6.81
C ALA A 310 -5.03 24.94 6.35
N GLN A 311 -5.64 23.90 5.80
CA GLN A 311 -4.90 22.86 5.08
C GLN A 311 -4.55 23.40 3.69
N ASP A 312 -3.32 23.89 3.57
CA ASP A 312 -2.71 24.23 2.28
C ASP A 312 -2.56 22.93 1.47
N SER A 313 -3.34 22.79 0.41
CA SER A 313 -3.12 21.79 -0.63
C SER A 313 -2.59 22.48 -1.86
N ALA A 314 -1.42 22.05 -2.33
CA ALA A 314 -0.84 22.53 -3.57
C ALA A 314 -0.78 21.36 -4.55
N ASN A 315 -1.46 21.50 -5.68
CA ASN A 315 -1.49 20.51 -6.75
C ASN A 315 -0.78 21.07 -7.99
N LYS A 316 -0.09 20.18 -8.70
CA LYS A 316 0.52 20.45 -10.00
C LYS A 316 -0.18 19.58 -11.02
N ILE A 317 -0.68 20.21 -12.09
CA ILE A 317 -1.42 19.55 -13.15
C ILE A 317 -0.72 19.91 -14.46
N LEU A 318 -0.24 18.92 -15.20
CA LEU A 318 0.50 19.15 -16.44
C LEU A 318 -0.47 19.58 -17.55
N ASP A 319 0.03 20.34 -18.52
CA ASP A 319 -0.75 20.85 -19.67
C ASP A 319 -1.52 19.76 -20.43
N TYR A 320 -0.96 18.56 -20.55
CA TYR A 320 -1.66 17.44 -21.19
C TYR A 320 -2.66 16.70 -20.31
N GLN A 321 -2.72 16.97 -19.00
CA GLN A 321 -3.59 16.28 -18.04
C GLN A 321 -5.00 16.90 -17.98
N TYR A 322 -5.61 17.12 -19.14
CA TYR A 322 -7.01 17.51 -19.21
C TYR A 322 -7.93 16.35 -18.78
N LEU A 323 -9.18 16.66 -18.45
CA LEU A 323 -10.22 15.71 -18.07
C LEU A 323 -10.71 14.90 -19.29
N HIS A 324 -9.90 13.93 -19.70
CA HIS A 324 -10.21 13.05 -20.82
C HIS A 324 -11.41 12.13 -20.52
N ASN A 325 -12.29 11.96 -21.50
CA ASN A 325 -13.52 11.16 -21.46
C ASN A 325 -14.58 11.63 -20.44
N VAL A 326 -14.73 12.95 -20.26
CA VAL A 326 -15.68 13.52 -19.29
C VAL A 326 -16.62 14.56 -19.92
N TYR A 327 -16.07 15.53 -20.65
CA TYR A 327 -16.82 16.63 -21.24
C TYR A 327 -16.94 16.42 -22.76
N PHE A 328 -18.18 16.36 -23.25
CA PHE A 328 -18.45 16.16 -24.68
C PHE A 328 -19.51 17.14 -25.19
N TRP A 329 -19.23 17.79 -26.30
CA TRP A 329 -20.25 18.43 -27.13
C TRP A 329 -21.18 17.36 -27.69
N LEU A 330 -22.48 17.63 -27.67
CA LEU A 330 -23.49 16.84 -28.37
C LEU A 330 -23.59 17.27 -29.85
N ALA A 331 -23.32 18.55 -30.08
CA ALA A 331 -23.24 19.23 -31.36
C ALA A 331 -22.41 20.51 -31.13
N LYS A 332 -21.60 20.97 -32.10
CA LYS A 332 -20.85 22.22 -31.95
C LYS A 332 -21.72 23.45 -32.27
N PRO A 333 -21.60 24.55 -31.49
CA PRO A 333 -22.35 25.77 -31.75
C PRO A 333 -22.00 26.37 -33.12
N TYR A 334 -23.01 26.81 -33.87
CA TYR A 334 -22.92 27.42 -35.20
C TYR A 334 -22.37 26.52 -36.33
N GLU A 335 -21.92 25.31 -36.02
CA GLU A 335 -21.57 24.27 -37.00
C GLU A 335 -22.71 23.27 -37.17
N ASN A 336 -23.19 22.70 -36.06
CA ASN A 336 -24.19 21.63 -36.05
C ASN A 336 -25.53 22.05 -35.45
N TYR A 337 -25.56 23.12 -34.66
CA TYR A 337 -26.78 23.70 -34.11
C TYR A 337 -26.64 25.22 -33.97
N ASP A 338 -27.74 25.96 -34.04
CA ASP A 338 -27.79 27.41 -33.83
C ASP A 338 -28.28 27.71 -32.40
N PRO A 339 -27.44 28.25 -31.50
CA PRO A 339 -27.85 28.60 -30.14
C PRO A 339 -29.03 29.59 -30.03
N GLN A 340 -29.33 30.34 -31.09
CA GLN A 340 -30.47 31.28 -31.12
C GLN A 340 -31.77 30.64 -31.58
N LEU A 341 -31.69 29.55 -32.36
CA LEU A 341 -32.85 28.90 -32.98
C LEU A 341 -33.13 27.52 -32.40
N ASP A 342 -32.12 26.85 -31.85
CA ASP A 342 -32.19 25.47 -31.39
C ASP A 342 -32.23 25.37 -29.86
N SER A 343 -33.04 24.43 -29.37
CA SER A 343 -33.22 24.17 -27.95
C SER A 343 -33.27 22.67 -27.68
N LEU A 344 -32.36 22.18 -26.83
CA LEU A 344 -32.22 20.77 -26.50
C LEU A 344 -33.39 20.27 -25.62
N LEU A 345 -34.14 19.28 -26.10
CA LEU A 345 -35.33 18.74 -25.43
C LEU A 345 -35.02 17.45 -24.65
N ASN A 346 -34.39 16.47 -25.28
CA ASN A 346 -34.13 15.17 -24.67
C ASN A 346 -32.78 14.62 -25.12
N VAL A 347 -32.06 13.97 -24.21
CA VAL A 347 -30.78 13.31 -24.51
C VAL A 347 -30.69 12.02 -23.73
N VAL A 348 -30.47 10.92 -24.45
CA VAL A 348 -30.24 9.61 -23.85
C VAL A 348 -28.88 9.11 -24.29
N LEU A 349 -27.99 8.86 -23.33
CA LEU A 349 -26.64 8.39 -23.61
C LEU A 349 -26.53 6.87 -23.51
N TYR A 350 -25.67 6.32 -24.36
CA TYR A 350 -25.29 4.91 -24.38
C TYR A 350 -23.77 4.80 -24.46
N ARG A 351 -23.26 3.69 -23.93
CA ARG A 351 -21.88 3.25 -24.09
C ARG A 351 -21.84 1.82 -24.63
N ARG A 352 -20.64 1.35 -24.94
CA ARG A 352 -20.40 -0.06 -25.27
C ARG A 352 -20.87 -0.98 -24.15
N GLY A 353 -21.68 -1.97 -24.50
CA GLY A 353 -22.09 -3.07 -23.64
C GLY A 353 -21.28 -4.34 -23.91
N THR A 354 -21.68 -5.42 -23.26
CA THR A 354 -21.27 -6.80 -23.59
C THR A 354 -22.53 -7.64 -23.74
N ASP A 355 -22.46 -8.82 -24.34
CA ASP A 355 -23.65 -9.69 -24.42
C ASP A 355 -24.24 -10.08 -23.05
N LEU A 356 -23.45 -9.94 -21.98
CA LEU A 356 -23.89 -10.20 -20.61
C LEU A 356 -24.53 -8.97 -19.93
N ASP A 357 -24.28 -7.77 -20.43
CA ASP A 357 -24.62 -6.50 -19.77
C ASP A 357 -25.23 -5.45 -20.73
N LYS A 358 -25.65 -5.87 -21.93
CA LYS A 358 -26.31 -4.99 -22.89
C LYS A 358 -27.76 -4.76 -22.49
N ASP A 359 -28.23 -3.54 -22.72
CA ASP A 359 -29.67 -3.25 -22.67
C ASP A 359 -30.33 -3.56 -24.01
N ILE A 360 -29.62 -3.28 -25.11
CA ILE A 360 -30.12 -3.41 -26.48
C ILE A 360 -28.94 -3.49 -27.47
N ASP A 361 -29.10 -4.18 -28.59
CA ASP A 361 -28.18 -4.08 -29.71
C ASP A 361 -28.47 -2.82 -30.53
N GLY A 362 -27.45 -2.22 -31.12
CA GLY A 362 -27.69 -1.08 -31.99
C GLY A 362 -26.47 -0.51 -32.66
N ILE A 363 -26.75 0.51 -33.45
CA ILE A 363 -25.80 1.15 -34.34
C ILE A 363 -25.59 2.59 -33.85
N ALA A 364 -24.35 3.04 -33.80
CA ALA A 364 -23.99 4.43 -33.59
C ALA A 364 -23.12 4.92 -34.74
N CYS A 365 -23.45 6.06 -35.36
CA CYS A 365 -22.67 6.68 -36.42
C CYS A 365 -22.66 8.20 -36.28
N VAL A 366 -21.69 8.88 -36.89
CA VAL A 366 -21.51 10.34 -36.76
C VAL A 366 -22.76 11.11 -37.19
N ASP A 367 -23.33 10.71 -38.32
CA ASP A 367 -24.54 11.31 -38.87
C ASP A 367 -25.62 10.22 -39.00
N PRO A 368 -26.51 10.09 -38.00
CA PRO A 368 -27.61 9.16 -38.07
C PRO A 368 -28.80 9.71 -38.88
N HIS A 369 -28.60 10.61 -39.86
CA HIS A 369 -29.67 11.11 -40.73
C HIS A 369 -29.47 10.71 -42.19
N TRP A 370 -30.56 10.43 -42.91
CA TRP A 370 -30.56 10.29 -44.36
C TRP A 370 -31.51 11.30 -45.00
N GLY A 371 -30.97 12.23 -45.80
CA GLY A 371 -31.74 13.14 -46.64
C GLY A 371 -31.52 14.62 -46.32
N PRO A 372 -32.14 15.55 -47.08
CA PRO A 372 -32.08 16.98 -46.77
C PRO A 372 -32.65 17.23 -45.37
N GLU A 373 -32.13 18.25 -44.70
CA GLU A 373 -32.61 18.70 -43.40
C GLU A 373 -34.14 18.78 -43.37
N PRO A 374 -34.86 18.36 -42.32
CA PRO A 374 -36.30 18.12 -42.46
C PRO A 374 -37.13 19.39 -42.68
N TRP A 375 -36.55 20.58 -42.44
CA TRP A 375 -37.10 21.88 -42.86
C TRP A 375 -37.02 22.16 -44.37
N GLN A 376 -36.18 21.43 -45.11
CA GLN A 376 -36.03 21.55 -46.57
C GLN A 376 -37.00 20.65 -47.35
N THR A 377 -37.53 19.58 -46.75
CA THR A 377 -38.32 18.56 -47.46
C THR A 377 -39.70 18.26 -46.89
N GLY A 378 -39.98 18.59 -45.62
CA GLY A 378 -41.27 18.34 -44.99
C GLY A 378 -41.67 16.86 -44.89
N GLN A 379 -40.72 15.92 -45.07
CA GLN A 379 -40.93 14.48 -44.88
C GLN A 379 -40.32 14.01 -43.55
N GLN A 380 -41.02 13.12 -42.85
CA GLN A 380 -40.54 12.44 -41.65
C GLN A 380 -39.77 11.17 -42.02
N ASP A 381 -38.57 11.04 -41.45
CA ASP A 381 -37.71 9.86 -41.31
C ASP A 381 -37.47 8.96 -42.53
N THR A 382 -36.30 9.12 -43.14
CA THR A 382 -35.73 8.20 -44.14
C THR A 382 -34.67 7.31 -43.51
N LEU A 383 -34.69 6.02 -43.89
CA LEU A 383 -33.88 4.87 -43.41
C LEU A 383 -32.45 5.20 -42.95
N TYR A 384 -32.07 4.65 -41.80
CA TYR A 384 -30.79 4.82 -41.13
C TYR A 384 -29.77 3.75 -41.56
N TYR A 385 -28.62 4.15 -42.08
CA TYR A 385 -27.51 3.24 -42.38
C TYR A 385 -26.17 3.96 -42.22
N ILE A 386 -25.10 3.20 -41.93
CA ILE A 386 -23.73 3.72 -41.84
C ILE A 386 -23.34 4.26 -43.22
N THR A 387 -23.02 5.55 -43.32
CA THR A 387 -22.66 6.12 -44.63
C THR A 387 -21.31 5.57 -45.11
N ASN A 388 -21.08 5.55 -46.43
CA ASN A 388 -19.76 5.16 -46.97
C ASN A 388 -18.61 6.02 -46.40
N ILE A 389 -18.91 7.26 -46.01
CA ILE A 389 -17.96 8.20 -45.41
C ILE A 389 -17.66 7.80 -43.96
N ASP A 390 -18.67 7.37 -43.20
CA ASP A 390 -18.49 6.87 -41.83
C ASP A 390 -17.74 5.54 -41.83
N SER A 391 -18.09 4.62 -42.73
CA SER A 391 -17.37 3.35 -42.90
C SER A 391 -15.91 3.57 -43.31
N ALA A 392 -15.64 4.51 -44.23
CA ALA A 392 -14.28 4.81 -44.67
C ALA A 392 -13.41 5.43 -43.54
N ARG A 393 -14.03 6.18 -42.62
CA ARG A 393 -13.35 6.74 -41.44
C ARG A 393 -13.28 5.77 -40.27
N GLY A 394 -14.08 4.70 -40.28
CA GLY A 394 -14.27 3.83 -39.12
C GLY A 394 -15.00 4.52 -37.96
N GLU A 395 -15.82 5.55 -38.24
CA GLU A 395 -16.60 6.27 -37.22
C GLU A 395 -18.02 5.72 -37.11
N TYR A 396 -18.11 4.43 -36.85
CA TYR A 396 -19.35 3.77 -36.52
C TYR A 396 -19.11 2.67 -35.48
N TYR A 397 -20.18 2.27 -34.82
CA TYR A 397 -20.21 1.14 -33.92
C TYR A 397 -21.46 0.33 -34.21
N ASP A 398 -21.32 -0.98 -34.30
CA ASP A 398 -22.41 -1.93 -34.39
C ASP A 398 -22.20 -3.00 -33.32
N GLY A 399 -23.19 -3.19 -32.46
CA GLY A 399 -23.17 -4.24 -31.45
C GLY A 399 -23.88 -3.87 -30.14
N PRO A 400 -23.48 -4.51 -29.03
CA PRO A 400 -24.18 -4.36 -27.75
C PRO A 400 -24.02 -2.95 -27.17
N LEU A 401 -25.15 -2.32 -26.84
CA LEU A 401 -25.21 -1.00 -26.21
C LEU A 401 -25.82 -1.08 -24.82
N LYS A 402 -25.26 -0.28 -23.91
CA LYS A 402 -25.75 -0.11 -22.55
C LYS A 402 -26.10 1.34 -22.30
N ARG A 403 -27.33 1.59 -21.83
CA ARG A 403 -27.78 2.94 -21.49
C ARG A 403 -27.04 3.45 -20.27
N ILE A 404 -26.57 4.69 -20.33
CA ILE A 404 -26.02 5.38 -19.16
C ILE A 404 -27.20 5.97 -18.37
N PRO A 405 -27.35 5.66 -17.07
CA PRO A 405 -28.40 6.25 -16.25
C PRO A 405 -28.29 7.77 -16.17
N GLU A 406 -29.44 8.48 -16.15
CA GLU A 406 -29.48 9.95 -16.05
C GLU A 406 -28.85 10.53 -14.77
N THR A 407 -28.67 9.71 -13.72
CA THR A 407 -27.94 10.10 -12.51
C THR A 407 -26.42 10.14 -12.69
N GLU A 408 -25.92 9.64 -13.81
CA GLU A 408 -24.50 9.45 -14.08
C GLU A 408 -23.90 10.50 -15.03
N TYR A 409 -24.73 11.44 -15.51
CA TYR A 409 -24.28 12.54 -16.35
C TYR A 409 -25.16 13.79 -16.17
N ASP A 410 -24.58 14.95 -16.41
CA ASP A 410 -25.27 16.24 -16.40
C ASP A 410 -25.36 16.80 -17.82
N ILE A 411 -26.56 17.18 -18.26
CA ILE A 411 -26.78 17.83 -19.55
C ILE A 411 -26.84 19.34 -19.37
N ILE A 412 -25.93 20.08 -20.00
CA ILE A 412 -25.97 21.55 -20.04
C ILE A 412 -26.70 21.99 -21.31
N ARG A 413 -28.02 22.12 -21.22
CA ARG A 413 -28.91 22.37 -22.37
C ARG A 413 -28.62 23.68 -23.10
N SER A 414 -28.20 24.73 -22.40
CA SER A 414 -27.86 26.02 -23.02
C SER A 414 -26.59 25.96 -23.87
N GLY A 415 -25.68 25.05 -23.51
CA GLY A 415 -24.41 24.87 -24.21
C GLY A 415 -24.36 23.63 -25.09
N TRP A 416 -25.39 22.77 -25.10
CA TRP A 416 -25.39 21.53 -25.89
C TRP A 416 -24.18 20.62 -25.64
N PHE A 417 -23.79 20.49 -24.38
CA PHE A 417 -22.76 19.54 -23.96
C PHE A 417 -23.20 18.72 -22.76
N VAL A 418 -22.51 17.61 -22.56
CA VAL A 418 -22.73 16.68 -21.47
C VAL A 418 -21.46 16.52 -20.64
N ILE A 419 -21.65 16.34 -19.34
CA ILE A 419 -20.60 16.09 -18.36
C ILE A 419 -20.85 14.71 -17.76
N LEU A 420 -19.97 13.75 -17.99
CA LEU A 420 -20.04 12.45 -17.33
C LEU A 420 -19.54 12.55 -15.89
N ASN A 421 -20.14 11.82 -14.96
CA ASN A 421 -19.60 11.73 -13.61
C ASN A 421 -18.24 11.01 -13.61
N LEU A 422 -17.29 11.48 -12.81
CA LEU A 422 -15.93 10.90 -12.76
C LEU A 422 -15.89 9.41 -12.41
N ASN A 423 -16.90 8.92 -11.65
CA ASN A 423 -17.05 7.49 -11.34
C ASN A 423 -17.48 6.64 -12.54
N GLN A 424 -17.87 7.26 -13.65
CA GLN A 424 -18.33 6.65 -14.89
C GLN A 424 -17.50 7.14 -16.09
N ARG A 425 -16.25 7.55 -15.85
CA ARG A 425 -15.32 7.89 -16.91
C ARG A 425 -15.22 6.71 -17.89
N LEU A 426 -15.47 6.98 -19.16
CA LEU A 426 -15.37 5.98 -20.21
C LEU A 426 -13.92 5.51 -20.35
N GLN A 427 -13.73 4.22 -20.58
CA GLN A 427 -12.43 3.69 -20.96
C GLN A 427 -12.07 4.19 -22.36
N ASP A 428 -10.79 4.23 -22.69
CA ASP A 428 -10.33 4.75 -24.00
C ASP A 428 -10.92 3.93 -25.17
N SER A 429 -11.15 2.64 -24.96
CA SER A 429 -11.77 1.70 -25.91
C SER A 429 -13.31 1.70 -25.90
N ASP A 430 -13.96 2.42 -24.98
CA ASP A 430 -15.42 2.57 -24.99
C ASP A 430 -15.87 3.54 -26.09
N ILE A 431 -17.13 3.43 -26.50
CA ILE A 431 -17.79 4.46 -27.30
C ILE A 431 -18.70 5.33 -26.43
N LEU A 432 -19.01 6.53 -26.90
CA LEU A 432 -20.13 7.33 -26.40
C LEU A 432 -21.08 7.59 -27.55
N ALA A 433 -22.36 7.25 -27.36
CA ALA A 433 -23.40 7.51 -28.34
C ALA A 433 -24.61 8.17 -27.68
N ALA A 434 -25.36 8.96 -28.44
CA ALA A 434 -26.48 9.75 -27.95
C ALA A 434 -27.68 9.65 -28.89
N TYR A 435 -28.86 9.52 -28.30
CA TYR A 435 -30.12 9.91 -28.93
C TYR A 435 -30.42 11.35 -28.50
N ILE A 436 -30.68 12.24 -29.45
CA ILE A 436 -30.89 13.67 -29.18
C ILE A 436 -32.22 14.11 -29.79
N GLU A 437 -33.08 14.76 -29.00
CA GLU A 437 -34.25 15.48 -29.49
C GLU A 437 -34.07 16.97 -29.24
N TYR A 438 -34.35 17.79 -30.24
CA TYR A 438 -34.24 19.24 -30.13
C TYR A 438 -35.34 19.96 -30.90
N ALA A 439 -35.64 21.18 -30.46
CA ALA A 439 -36.58 22.07 -31.12
C ALA A 439 -35.82 23.13 -31.92
N HIS A 440 -36.12 23.29 -33.20
CA HIS A 440 -35.60 24.34 -34.07
C HIS A 440 -36.68 25.37 -34.37
N LYS A 441 -36.36 26.65 -34.23
CA LYS A 441 -37.25 27.76 -34.58
C LYS A 441 -36.94 28.26 -36.00
N ASP A 442 -37.82 27.97 -36.95
CA ASP A 442 -37.73 28.53 -38.29
C ASP A 442 -38.08 30.03 -38.27
N THR A 443 -37.13 30.86 -38.69
CA THR A 443 -37.25 32.32 -38.71
C THR A 443 -38.20 32.84 -39.79
N ILE A 444 -38.49 32.04 -40.82
CA ILE A 444 -39.35 32.44 -41.95
C ILE A 444 -40.82 32.12 -41.65
N SER A 445 -41.11 30.92 -41.15
CA SER A 445 -42.48 30.49 -40.84
C SER A 445 -42.91 30.77 -39.39
N ASP A 446 -42.00 31.26 -38.53
CA ASP A 446 -42.17 31.40 -37.07
C ASP A 446 -42.71 30.12 -36.39
N THR A 447 -42.42 28.98 -36.99
CA THR A 447 -42.87 27.65 -36.55
C THR A 447 -41.71 26.92 -35.90
N THR A 448 -41.98 26.24 -34.79
CA THR A 448 -41.01 25.38 -34.11
C THR A 448 -41.19 23.94 -34.57
N TYR A 449 -40.12 23.35 -35.08
CA TYR A 449 -40.05 21.94 -35.47
C TYR A 449 -39.26 21.15 -34.43
N VAL A 450 -39.63 19.88 -34.22
CA VAL A 450 -38.88 18.98 -33.35
C VAL A 450 -38.14 17.98 -34.23
N PHE A 451 -36.83 17.90 -34.03
CA PHE A 451 -35.93 17.00 -34.73
C PHE A 451 -35.35 15.97 -33.78
N LYS A 452 -34.92 14.85 -34.35
CA LYS A 452 -34.39 13.69 -33.65
C LYS A 452 -33.11 13.24 -34.35
N GLU A 453 -32.03 13.16 -33.61
CA GLU A 453 -30.81 12.48 -34.04
C GLU A 453 -30.81 11.08 -33.43
N GLY A 454 -31.07 10.08 -34.29
CA GLY A 454 -31.20 8.68 -33.91
C GLY A 454 -32.65 8.21 -33.74
N ASN A 455 -32.80 6.93 -33.40
CA ASN A 455 -34.07 6.23 -33.22
C ASN A 455 -33.96 5.18 -32.10
N LEU A 456 -34.76 5.31 -31.03
CA LEU A 456 -34.73 4.41 -29.88
C LEU A 456 -35.53 3.10 -30.05
N SER A 457 -36.22 2.92 -31.18
CA SER A 457 -37.10 1.76 -31.41
C SER A 457 -37.18 1.42 -32.90
N TYR A 458 -36.02 1.35 -33.55
CA TYR A 458 -35.96 1.00 -34.97
C TYR A 458 -36.15 -0.51 -35.13
N VAL A 459 -37.01 -0.89 -36.08
CA VAL A 459 -37.27 -2.29 -36.41
C VAL A 459 -36.48 -2.64 -37.64
N ASP A 460 -35.43 -3.44 -37.48
CA ASP A 460 -34.67 -3.97 -38.59
C ASP A 460 -35.47 -5.12 -39.24
N THR A 461 -35.90 -4.87 -40.48
CA THR A 461 -36.70 -5.84 -41.25
C THR A 461 -35.85 -6.78 -42.10
N THR A 462 -34.52 -6.62 -42.08
CA THR A 462 -33.57 -7.49 -42.78
C THR A 462 -33.24 -8.76 -42.00
N THR A 463 -33.39 -8.74 -40.67
CA THR A 463 -33.24 -9.93 -39.80
C THR A 463 -34.55 -10.74 -39.72
N THR A 464 -34.45 -12.04 -39.47
CA THR A 464 -35.62 -12.93 -39.31
C THR A 464 -35.49 -13.77 -38.03
N PRO A 465 -36.31 -13.52 -36.99
CA PRO A 465 -37.35 -12.50 -36.90
C PRO A 465 -36.79 -11.06 -36.90
N PRO A 466 -37.60 -10.03 -37.26
CA PRO A 466 -37.17 -8.64 -37.21
C PRO A 466 -36.76 -8.23 -35.80
N ASP A 467 -35.54 -7.72 -35.66
CA ASP A 467 -35.01 -7.26 -34.37
C ASP A 467 -35.31 -5.78 -34.15
N THR A 468 -35.49 -5.41 -32.88
CA THR A 468 -35.62 -4.00 -32.49
C THR A 468 -34.26 -3.52 -31.98
N ILE A 469 -33.67 -2.57 -32.69
CA ILE A 469 -32.37 -1.99 -32.37
C ILE A 469 -32.51 -0.49 -32.09
N VAL A 470 -31.46 0.09 -31.50
CA VAL A 470 -31.32 1.55 -31.42
C VAL A 470 -30.37 2.07 -32.48
N ILE A 471 -30.65 3.26 -33.00
CA ILE A 471 -29.73 4.03 -33.85
C ILE A 471 -29.41 5.31 -33.10
N LEU A 472 -28.13 5.64 -33.00
CA LEU A 472 -27.65 6.75 -32.19
C LEU A 472 -26.62 7.58 -32.95
N LYS A 473 -26.46 8.83 -32.54
CA LYS A 473 -25.34 9.67 -32.93
C LYS A 473 -24.09 9.24 -32.17
N LEU A 474 -23.00 8.97 -32.87
CA LEU A 474 -21.71 8.69 -32.27
C LEU A 474 -21.07 10.02 -31.83
N ILE A 475 -20.78 10.13 -30.53
CA ILE A 475 -20.11 11.28 -29.92
C ILE A 475 -18.62 10.99 -29.72
N LYS A 476 -18.27 9.75 -29.40
CA LYS A 476 -16.89 9.26 -29.28
C LYS A 476 -16.78 7.87 -29.88
N THR A 477 -15.81 7.66 -30.76
CA THR A 477 -15.44 6.33 -31.27
C THR A 477 -14.52 5.57 -30.30
N SER A 478 -14.43 4.25 -30.47
CA SER A 478 -13.44 3.42 -29.78
C SER A 478 -12.07 3.68 -30.38
N GLU A 479 -11.07 3.98 -29.55
CA GLU A 479 -9.68 4.20 -29.99
C GLU A 479 -9.51 5.30 -31.07
N PRO A 480 -9.79 6.58 -30.76
CA PRO A 480 -9.57 7.66 -31.72
C PRO A 480 -8.07 7.78 -32.04
N THR A 481 -7.69 7.44 -33.28
CA THR A 481 -6.28 7.40 -33.73
C THR A 481 -5.86 8.60 -34.58
N ASP A 482 -6.81 9.41 -35.05
CA ASP A 482 -6.57 10.48 -36.02
C ASP A 482 -7.45 11.70 -35.69
N THR A 483 -6.91 12.90 -35.90
CA THR A 483 -7.65 14.17 -35.78
C THR A 483 -8.66 14.38 -36.90
N ALA A 484 -8.54 13.63 -38.01
CA ALA A 484 -9.50 13.67 -39.12
C ALA A 484 -10.88 13.06 -38.79
N LEU A 485 -11.02 12.43 -37.63
CA LEU A 485 -12.28 11.87 -37.14
C LEU A 485 -13.22 13.01 -36.74
N ALA A 486 -14.47 13.00 -37.22
CA ALA A 486 -15.48 14.02 -36.87
C ALA A 486 -15.84 14.01 -35.38
N THR A 487 -15.71 12.87 -34.71
CA THR A 487 -15.90 12.74 -33.26
C THR A 487 -14.73 13.33 -32.46
N TRP A 488 -13.57 13.61 -33.08
CA TRP A 488 -12.38 14.09 -32.40
C TRP A 488 -12.64 15.38 -31.62
N ASP A 489 -13.26 16.36 -32.27
CA ASP A 489 -13.47 17.69 -31.71
C ASP A 489 -14.68 17.78 -30.77
N LEU A 490 -15.46 16.71 -30.64
CA LEU A 490 -16.59 16.68 -29.70
C LEU A 490 -16.10 16.57 -28.26
N GLU A 491 -14.91 16.02 -28.03
CA GLU A 491 -14.31 15.99 -26.70
C GLU A 491 -13.65 17.32 -26.31
N TRP A 492 -13.92 17.79 -25.10
CA TRP A 492 -13.25 18.99 -24.57
C TRP A 492 -11.85 18.63 -24.06
N ARG A 493 -10.85 19.37 -24.55
CA ARG A 493 -9.43 19.23 -24.17
C ARG A 493 -8.91 20.44 -23.37
N ASN A 494 -9.83 21.23 -22.82
CA ASN A 494 -9.57 22.49 -22.13
C ASN A 494 -10.11 22.53 -20.70
N VAL A 495 -10.51 21.37 -20.14
CA VAL A 495 -11.00 21.25 -18.76
C VAL A 495 -10.01 20.44 -17.94
N TYR A 496 -9.68 20.90 -16.73
CA TYR A 496 -8.69 20.28 -15.85
C TYR A 496 -9.25 20.05 -14.45
N ASP A 497 -8.99 18.87 -13.86
CA ASP A 497 -9.38 18.59 -12.47
C ASP A 497 -8.32 19.16 -11.52
N LEU A 498 -8.74 20.10 -10.67
CA LEU A 498 -7.88 20.70 -9.66
C LEU A 498 -7.56 19.75 -8.49
N ASN A 499 -8.13 18.54 -8.49
CA ASN A 499 -8.03 17.51 -7.44
C ASN A 499 -8.48 18.01 -6.06
N SER A 500 -9.35 19.01 -6.05
CA SER A 500 -9.98 19.61 -4.89
C SER A 500 -11.46 19.82 -5.20
N ARG A 501 -12.34 19.80 -4.20
CA ARG A 501 -13.79 19.98 -4.36
C ARG A 501 -14.28 21.04 -3.39
N ASN A 502 -15.40 21.68 -3.70
CA ASN A 502 -16.00 22.76 -2.89
C ASN A 502 -14.97 23.86 -2.57
N LEU A 503 -14.41 24.47 -3.61
CA LEU A 503 -13.34 25.45 -3.49
C LEU A 503 -13.83 26.75 -2.81
N ASP A 504 -13.06 27.24 -1.83
CA ASP A 504 -13.29 28.54 -1.22
C ASP A 504 -12.43 29.58 -1.96
N PRO A 505 -12.99 30.74 -2.39
CA PRO A 505 -12.18 31.84 -2.91
C PRO A 505 -11.07 32.27 -1.95
N ALA A 506 -11.28 32.16 -0.63
CA ALA A 506 -10.29 32.51 0.36
C ALA A 506 -9.12 31.51 0.35
N GLY A 507 -7.94 31.99 -0.06
CA GLY A 507 -6.73 31.17 -0.13
C GLY A 507 -6.65 30.28 -1.38
N PHE A 508 -7.48 30.56 -2.38
CA PHE A 508 -7.31 30.05 -3.74
C PHE A 508 -6.27 30.88 -4.48
N ASP A 509 -5.26 30.23 -5.02
CA ASP A 509 -4.26 30.85 -5.91
C ASP A 509 -3.99 29.87 -7.06
N LEU A 510 -4.11 30.34 -8.29
CA LEU A 510 -3.90 29.54 -9.48
C LEU A 510 -2.99 30.30 -10.43
N GLN A 511 -1.91 29.63 -10.81
CA GLN A 511 -0.87 30.17 -11.66
C GLN A 511 -0.47 29.12 -12.70
N ILE A 512 0.04 29.57 -13.84
CA ILE A 512 0.51 28.69 -14.91
C ILE A 512 1.99 28.98 -15.14
N TYR A 513 2.79 27.93 -15.15
CA TYR A 513 4.23 28.02 -15.31
C TYR A 513 4.66 27.31 -16.58
N LYS A 514 5.69 27.85 -17.24
CA LYS A 514 6.40 27.18 -18.33
C LYS A 514 7.62 26.44 -17.77
N GLY A 515 7.61 25.12 -17.90
CA GLY A 515 8.67 24.22 -17.47
C GLY A 515 8.14 22.87 -16.97
N HIS A 516 8.97 22.13 -16.24
CA HIS A 516 8.71 20.73 -15.86
C HIS A 516 8.35 20.55 -14.39
N GLY A 517 7.91 21.62 -13.70
CA GLY A 517 7.42 21.56 -12.33
C GLY A 517 8.42 22.00 -11.28
N ASP A 518 9.45 22.77 -11.62
CA ASP A 518 10.36 23.41 -10.65
C ASP A 518 10.08 24.91 -10.55
N LEU A 519 9.39 25.32 -9.48
CA LEU A 519 9.02 26.71 -9.23
C LEU A 519 10.23 27.66 -9.11
N LEU A 520 11.45 27.15 -8.92
CA LEU A 520 12.66 27.97 -8.84
C LEU A 520 13.23 28.35 -10.21
N THR A 521 13.02 27.52 -11.22
CA THR A 521 13.60 27.70 -12.57
C THR A 521 12.56 27.99 -13.64
N ASP A 522 11.31 27.61 -13.40
CA ASP A 522 10.22 27.74 -14.37
C ASP A 522 9.65 29.16 -14.37
N THR A 523 9.31 29.69 -15.54
CA THR A 523 8.83 31.08 -15.66
C THR A 523 7.33 31.15 -15.49
N LEU A 524 6.86 32.17 -14.75
CA LEU A 524 5.43 32.46 -14.53
C LEU A 524 4.82 33.36 -15.62
N ASP A 525 5.68 34.12 -16.29
CA ASP A 525 5.31 35.08 -17.31
C ASP A 525 6.10 34.86 -18.60
N GLN A 526 5.58 35.50 -19.64
CA GLN A 526 6.22 35.71 -20.92
C GLN A 526 6.23 37.20 -21.21
N ASP A 527 7.42 37.77 -21.38
CA ASP A 527 7.61 39.19 -21.71
C ASP A 527 6.92 40.14 -20.69
N GLY A 528 6.82 39.73 -19.42
CA GLY A 528 6.17 40.49 -18.35
C GLY A 528 4.64 40.34 -18.27
N VAL A 529 4.04 39.44 -19.07
CA VAL A 529 2.61 39.09 -19.02
C VAL A 529 2.45 37.67 -18.49
N CYS A 530 1.67 37.48 -17.43
CA CYS A 530 1.46 36.17 -16.80
C CYS A 530 0.70 35.22 -17.73
N TYR A 531 1.03 33.92 -17.68
CA TYR A 531 0.38 32.95 -18.56
C TYR A 531 -1.13 32.82 -18.33
N ILE A 532 -1.61 33.02 -17.10
CA ILE A 532 -3.05 33.04 -16.81
C ILE A 532 -3.78 34.17 -17.54
N THR A 533 -3.14 35.34 -17.70
CA THR A 533 -3.66 36.48 -18.47
C THR A 533 -3.68 36.15 -19.96
N LEU A 534 -2.57 35.59 -20.49
CA LEU A 534 -2.47 35.19 -21.90
C LEU A 534 -3.51 34.13 -22.28
N LEU A 535 -3.82 33.21 -21.35
CA LEU A 535 -4.78 32.12 -21.55
C LEU A 535 -6.22 32.50 -21.14
N GLY A 536 -6.45 33.78 -20.86
CA GLY A 536 -7.79 34.34 -20.66
C GLY A 536 -8.46 33.99 -19.34
N LEU A 537 -7.71 33.53 -18.34
CA LEU A 537 -8.16 33.24 -16.96
C LEU A 537 -8.06 34.44 -16.01
N ASP A 538 -7.41 35.52 -16.45
CA ASP A 538 -7.25 36.79 -15.73
C ASP A 538 -7.55 37.93 -16.72
N ARG A 539 -8.70 38.57 -16.55
CA ARG A 539 -9.23 39.64 -17.40
C ARG A 539 -9.53 40.92 -16.62
N TYR A 540 -9.61 40.86 -15.29
CA TYR A 540 -10.04 41.96 -14.44
C TYR A 540 -9.13 42.09 -13.21
N ASP A 541 -9.12 43.27 -12.60
CA ASP A 541 -8.46 43.47 -11.31
C ASP A 541 -9.37 42.92 -10.21
N ASN A 542 -8.88 41.94 -9.43
CA ASN A 542 -9.66 41.30 -8.36
C ASN A 542 -10.02 42.28 -7.22
N THR A 543 -9.34 43.42 -7.11
CA THR A 543 -9.65 44.50 -6.17
C THR A 543 -10.66 45.51 -6.73
N ASN A 544 -10.80 45.59 -8.06
CA ASN A 544 -11.78 46.42 -8.73
C ASN A 544 -12.31 45.76 -10.03
N PRO A 545 -13.35 44.91 -9.95
CA PRO A 545 -13.88 44.15 -11.09
C PRO A 545 -14.50 44.99 -12.23
N SER A 546 -14.56 46.32 -12.07
CA SER A 546 -14.99 47.25 -13.13
C SER A 546 -13.84 47.75 -13.99
N ASP A 547 -12.60 47.46 -13.59
CA ASP A 547 -11.37 47.72 -14.33
C ASP A 547 -11.02 46.49 -15.19
N THR A 548 -10.77 46.70 -16.48
CA THR A 548 -10.39 45.63 -17.42
C THR A 548 -8.88 45.42 -17.47
N SER A 549 -8.14 45.93 -16.48
CA SER A 549 -6.71 45.66 -16.34
C SER A 549 -6.50 44.39 -15.51
N SER A 550 -5.75 43.45 -16.08
CA SER A 550 -5.36 42.18 -15.47
C SER A 550 -4.33 42.39 -14.35
N ASP A 551 -4.43 41.66 -13.25
CA ASP A 551 -3.58 41.80 -12.06
C ASP A 551 -2.64 40.61 -11.81
N CYS A 552 -2.53 39.67 -12.76
CA CYS A 552 -1.81 38.41 -12.62
C CYS A 552 -2.35 37.52 -11.49
N LEU A 553 -3.62 37.67 -11.14
CA LEU A 553 -4.34 36.77 -10.24
C LEU A 553 -5.55 36.16 -10.98
N PHE A 554 -5.85 34.91 -10.68
CA PHE A 554 -6.97 34.22 -11.31
C PHE A 554 -8.31 34.89 -10.98
N ASP A 555 -9.14 35.13 -11.98
CA ASP A 555 -10.51 35.62 -11.80
C ASP A 555 -11.42 34.51 -11.25
N PHE A 556 -11.67 34.52 -9.94
CA PHE A 556 -12.51 33.50 -9.30
C PHE A 556 -13.99 33.65 -9.69
N ASN A 557 -14.41 32.94 -10.73
CA ASN A 557 -15.76 33.01 -11.29
C ASN A 557 -16.31 31.63 -11.67
N ASN A 558 -17.64 31.50 -11.78
CA ASN A 558 -18.31 30.23 -12.11
C ASN A 558 -18.27 29.86 -13.60
N TYR A 559 -17.63 30.67 -14.46
CA TYR A 559 -17.48 30.40 -15.89
C TYR A 559 -16.19 29.61 -16.15
N ASN A 560 -15.08 30.03 -15.54
CA ASN A 560 -13.78 29.37 -15.64
C ASN A 560 -13.56 28.32 -14.56
N LEU A 561 -14.43 28.22 -13.56
CA LEU A 561 -14.28 27.28 -12.46
C LEU A 561 -15.63 26.69 -12.03
N ASP A 562 -15.79 25.38 -12.17
CA ASP A 562 -16.82 24.64 -11.45
C ASP A 562 -16.32 24.40 -10.02
N VAL A 563 -16.76 25.24 -9.08
CA VAL A 563 -16.34 25.20 -7.68
C VAL A 563 -16.72 23.90 -6.97
N ALA A 564 -17.85 23.30 -7.33
CA ALA A 564 -18.35 22.09 -6.69
C ALA A 564 -17.53 20.88 -7.13
N ARG A 565 -17.32 20.74 -8.45
CA ARG A 565 -16.52 19.66 -9.04
C ARG A 565 -15.02 19.93 -9.03
N GLY A 566 -14.59 21.16 -8.78
CA GLY A 566 -13.20 21.58 -8.87
C GLY A 566 -12.61 21.46 -10.27
N HIS A 567 -13.41 21.72 -11.30
CA HIS A 567 -12.97 21.66 -12.69
C HIS A 567 -12.63 23.08 -13.17
N LEU A 568 -11.38 23.30 -13.57
CA LEU A 568 -10.94 24.52 -14.26
C LEU A 568 -11.31 24.41 -15.74
N ILE A 569 -11.91 25.44 -16.30
CA ILE A 569 -12.36 25.52 -17.69
C ILE A 569 -11.66 26.72 -18.34
N PHE A 570 -10.79 26.44 -19.31
CA PHE A 570 -10.22 27.51 -20.12
C PHE A 570 -11.25 28.06 -21.11
N PRO A 571 -11.24 29.37 -21.41
CA PRO A 571 -12.16 29.95 -22.38
C PRO A 571 -11.99 29.38 -23.80
N GLU A 572 -10.73 29.18 -24.21
CA GLU A 572 -10.38 28.60 -25.51
C GLU A 572 -10.47 27.08 -25.47
N SER A 573 -10.84 26.44 -26.59
CA SER A 573 -10.92 24.97 -26.71
C SER A 573 -9.55 24.29 -26.75
N GLU A 574 -8.51 25.04 -27.14
CA GLU A 574 -7.13 24.57 -27.24
C GLU A 574 -6.16 25.57 -26.57
N PRO A 575 -6.26 25.80 -25.26
CA PRO A 575 -5.56 26.90 -24.57
C PRO A 575 -4.04 26.85 -24.79
N PHE A 576 -3.43 25.67 -24.71
CA PHE A 576 -1.97 25.56 -24.83
C PHE A 576 -1.48 25.60 -26.28
N ALA A 577 -2.36 25.54 -27.28
CA ALA A 577 -2.01 25.75 -28.69
C ALA A 577 -2.13 27.21 -29.12
N ASP A 578 -2.55 28.11 -28.23
CA ASP A 578 -2.75 29.52 -28.55
C ASP A 578 -1.46 30.18 -29.06
N THR A 579 -1.59 30.88 -30.18
CA THR A 579 -0.51 31.66 -30.81
C THR A 579 -0.02 32.84 -29.96
N ALA A 580 -0.75 33.24 -28.92
CA ALA A 580 -0.30 34.21 -27.92
C ALA A 580 0.90 33.69 -27.10
N LEU A 581 1.09 32.37 -27.01
CA LEU A 581 2.24 31.75 -26.38
C LEU A 581 3.45 31.74 -27.33
N ASN A 582 4.64 32.10 -26.84
CA ASN A 582 5.90 31.98 -27.59
C ASN A 582 6.34 30.52 -27.77
N SER A 583 5.67 29.56 -27.11
CA SER A 583 5.96 28.13 -27.25
C SER A 583 4.69 27.28 -27.16
N PRO A 584 3.77 27.39 -28.14
CA PRO A 584 2.53 26.63 -28.12
C PRO A 584 2.78 25.11 -28.08
N ASN A 585 1.91 24.38 -27.39
CA ASN A 585 1.91 22.93 -27.31
C ASN A 585 0.70 22.37 -28.07
N THR A 586 0.89 22.10 -29.37
CA THR A 586 -0.15 21.53 -30.24
C THR A 586 -0.33 20.03 -30.05
N ASP A 587 0.68 19.33 -29.51
CA ASP A 587 0.69 17.87 -29.46
C ASP A 587 -0.50 17.30 -28.65
N ILE A 588 -0.94 18.04 -27.63
CA ILE A 588 -2.11 17.74 -26.79
C ILE A 588 -3.40 17.56 -27.63
N TYR A 589 -3.53 18.31 -28.73
CA TYR A 589 -4.75 18.39 -29.54
C TYR A 589 -4.62 17.60 -30.85
N THR A 590 -3.40 17.24 -31.24
CA THR A 590 -3.12 16.49 -32.48
C THR A 590 -2.89 14.99 -32.28
N HIS A 591 -2.71 14.55 -31.04
CA HIS A 591 -2.50 13.14 -30.69
C HIS A 591 -3.48 12.68 -29.63
N ARG A 592 -3.72 11.36 -29.56
CA ARG A 592 -4.59 10.75 -28.55
C ARG A 592 -4.08 10.99 -27.14
N TYR A 593 -5.00 11.01 -26.18
CA TYR A 593 -4.65 11.12 -24.77
C TYR A 593 -3.67 10.03 -24.35
N GLY A 594 -2.66 10.39 -23.55
CA GLY A 594 -1.62 9.46 -23.10
C GLY A 594 -0.58 9.06 -24.15
N HIS A 595 -0.68 9.57 -25.39
CA HIS A 595 0.35 9.35 -26.41
C HIS A 595 1.72 9.86 -25.93
N SER A 596 2.79 9.17 -26.31
CA SER A 596 4.11 9.49 -25.76
C SER A 596 4.62 10.87 -26.14
N ASP A 597 4.30 11.34 -27.35
CA ASP A 597 4.76 12.65 -27.81
C ASP A 597 4.07 13.77 -27.03
N VAL A 598 2.83 13.55 -26.58
CA VAL A 598 2.11 14.44 -25.67
C VAL A 598 2.82 14.51 -24.31
N ILE A 599 3.19 13.35 -23.75
CA ILE A 599 3.85 13.27 -22.44
C ILE A 599 5.25 13.90 -22.50
N GLN A 600 6.01 13.65 -23.57
CA GLN A 600 7.35 14.18 -23.76
C GLN A 600 7.36 15.65 -24.20
N GLY A 601 6.30 16.08 -24.88
CA GLY A 601 6.07 17.45 -25.34
C GLY A 601 5.50 18.37 -24.27
N GLN A 602 5.37 17.94 -23.01
CA GLN A 602 4.91 18.76 -21.89
C GLN A 602 5.75 20.04 -21.77
N LYS A 603 5.09 21.20 -21.79
CA LYS A 603 5.73 22.53 -21.73
C LYS A 603 5.25 23.37 -20.56
N TYR A 604 3.99 23.20 -20.16
CA TYR A 604 3.36 24.00 -19.12
C TYR A 604 2.77 23.12 -18.01
N TYR A 605 2.57 23.71 -16.84
CA TYR A 605 1.77 23.13 -15.78
C TYR A 605 0.97 24.20 -15.04
N ILE A 606 -0.22 23.81 -14.61
CA ILE A 606 -1.10 24.57 -13.74
C ILE A 606 -0.68 24.26 -12.30
N TYR A 607 -0.35 25.29 -11.57
CA TYR A 607 -0.10 25.25 -10.13
C TYR A 607 -1.32 25.83 -9.43
N VAL A 608 -1.97 25.02 -8.60
CA VAL A 608 -3.11 25.47 -7.80
C VAL A 608 -2.82 25.28 -6.33
N LYS A 609 -3.01 26.34 -5.56
CA LYS A 609 -3.02 26.32 -4.12
C LYS A 609 -4.46 26.54 -3.65
N THR A 610 -4.89 25.69 -2.74
CA THR A 610 -6.21 25.77 -2.12
C THR A 610 -6.06 25.72 -0.61
N MET A 611 -6.90 26.47 0.10
CA MET A 611 -6.99 26.42 1.55
C MET A 611 -8.34 25.79 1.94
N GLN A 612 -8.29 24.63 2.59
CA GLN A 612 -9.47 24.10 3.27
C GLN A 612 -9.38 24.41 4.75
N ARG A 613 -10.37 25.15 5.28
CA ARG A 613 -10.41 25.51 6.69
C ARG A 613 -10.68 24.26 7.52
N GLY A 614 -9.74 23.88 8.38
CA GLY A 614 -9.81 22.64 9.15
C GLY A 614 -8.95 22.69 10.41
N ASN A 615 -9.36 21.95 11.43
CA ASN A 615 -8.62 21.79 12.69
C ASN A 615 -7.84 20.45 12.74
N SER A 616 -7.98 19.59 11.74
CA SER A 616 -7.35 18.28 11.67
C SER A 616 -6.44 18.18 10.46
N PHE A 617 -5.21 17.71 10.67
CA PHE A 617 -4.15 17.69 9.67
C PHE A 617 -3.50 16.32 9.61
N SER A 618 -3.14 15.88 8.40
CA SER A 618 -2.39 14.64 8.22
C SER A 618 -0.90 14.88 8.44
N LEU A 619 -0.28 14.03 9.25
CA LEU A 619 1.18 13.90 9.38
C LEU A 619 1.81 13.17 8.18
N ARG A 620 1.03 12.81 7.15
CA ARG A 620 1.45 12.10 5.92
C ARG A 620 2.13 10.74 6.17
N ARG A 621 1.99 10.22 7.38
CA ARG A 621 2.53 8.93 7.83
C ARG A 621 1.48 8.25 8.69
N ILE A 622 1.26 6.98 8.42
CA ILE A 622 0.44 6.11 9.27
C ILE A 622 1.34 5.33 10.23
N ASN A 623 0.76 4.72 11.26
CA ASN A 623 1.48 4.02 12.32
C ASN A 623 2.51 4.91 13.05
N ILE A 624 2.08 6.09 13.45
CA ILE A 624 2.86 6.96 14.32
C ILE A 624 3.10 6.23 15.64
N ILE A 625 4.33 6.26 16.14
CA ILE A 625 4.71 5.62 17.39
C ILE A 625 4.15 6.46 18.53
N GLU A 626 3.39 5.82 19.41
CA GLU A 626 2.70 6.50 20.51
C GLU A 626 3.67 7.25 21.44
N ASN A 627 3.33 8.51 21.77
CA ASN A 627 4.11 9.44 22.59
C ASN A 627 5.51 9.77 22.04
N SER A 628 5.71 9.65 20.72
CA SER A 628 6.91 10.12 20.04
C SER A 628 6.79 11.57 19.58
N GLU A 629 5.58 12.12 19.54
CA GLU A 629 5.30 13.44 19.00
C GLU A 629 5.69 14.58 19.96
N VAL A 630 6.30 15.62 19.40
CA VAL A 630 6.59 16.89 20.05
C VAL A 630 6.04 18.00 19.17
N VAL A 631 5.01 18.67 19.65
CA VAL A 631 4.28 19.72 18.92
C VAL A 631 4.72 21.08 19.44
N ARG A 632 5.22 21.96 18.56
CA ARG A 632 5.71 23.29 18.92
C ARG A 632 5.04 24.37 18.07
N MET A 633 4.71 25.48 18.70
CA MET A 633 4.33 26.72 18.03
C MET A 633 5.57 27.42 17.44
N GLY A 634 5.37 28.36 16.52
CA GLY A 634 6.44 29.10 15.86
C GLY A 634 7.27 29.98 16.80
N ASP A 635 6.74 30.31 17.98
CA ASP A 635 7.46 30.99 19.07
C ASP A 635 8.28 30.03 19.95
N GLY A 636 8.24 28.72 19.67
CA GLY A 636 8.95 27.67 20.39
C GLY A 636 8.16 27.00 21.51
N ARG A 637 6.94 27.46 21.84
CA ARG A 637 6.12 26.89 22.92
C ARG A 637 5.65 25.48 22.57
N ILE A 638 5.89 24.51 23.46
CA ILE A 638 5.41 23.12 23.30
C ILE A 638 3.92 23.06 23.68
N LEU A 639 3.11 22.49 22.80
CA LEU A 639 1.69 22.22 23.03
C LEU A 639 1.50 20.92 23.83
N GLN A 640 0.45 20.86 24.65
CA GLN A 640 0.14 19.70 25.49
C GLN A 640 -0.90 18.78 24.85
N LYS A 641 -0.57 17.48 24.76
CA LYS A 641 -1.50 16.44 24.30
C LYS A 641 -2.72 16.35 25.23
N GLY A 642 -3.90 16.27 24.65
CA GLY A 642 -5.19 16.20 25.34
C GLY A 642 -5.76 17.55 25.80
N VAL A 643 -4.97 18.63 25.71
CA VAL A 643 -5.39 20.00 26.05
C VAL A 643 -5.36 20.86 24.81
N ASP A 644 -4.19 20.96 24.16
CA ASP A 644 -3.97 21.81 22.99
C ASP A 644 -4.16 21.04 21.67
N TYR A 645 -3.97 19.72 21.67
CA TYR A 645 -4.17 18.87 20.49
C TYR A 645 -4.46 17.41 20.88
N THR A 646 -5.02 16.65 19.94
CA THR A 646 -5.14 15.18 19.98
C THR A 646 -4.52 14.55 18.73
N ILE A 647 -4.10 13.30 18.79
CA ILE A 647 -3.51 12.58 17.66
C ILE A 647 -4.10 11.18 17.53
N ASP A 648 -4.51 10.82 16.31
CA ASP A 648 -4.77 9.44 15.91
C ASP A 648 -3.46 8.83 15.39
N TYR A 649 -2.89 7.92 16.17
CA TYR A 649 -1.61 7.28 15.84
C TYR A 649 -1.69 6.29 14.67
N GLN A 650 -2.86 5.70 14.42
CA GLN A 650 -3.04 4.72 13.35
C GLN A 650 -3.11 5.44 12.00
N LEU A 651 -3.95 6.48 11.94
CA LEU A 651 -4.19 7.27 10.73
C LEU A 651 -3.16 8.40 10.55
N GLY A 652 -2.40 8.73 11.59
CA GLY A 652 -1.46 9.85 11.58
C GLY A 652 -2.13 11.20 11.41
N MET A 653 -3.28 11.37 12.08
CA MET A 653 -4.06 12.61 12.02
C MET A 653 -3.90 13.36 13.33
N ILE A 654 -3.45 14.61 13.28
CA ILE A 654 -3.38 15.51 14.45
C ILE A 654 -4.53 16.52 14.39
N THR A 655 -5.23 16.72 15.49
CA THR A 655 -6.33 17.67 15.62
C THR A 655 -5.96 18.72 16.67
N PHE A 656 -5.92 20.00 16.30
CA PHE A 656 -5.66 21.10 17.21
C PHE A 656 -6.95 21.55 17.90
N LEU A 657 -6.84 21.81 19.21
CA LEU A 657 -7.96 22.15 20.09
C LEU A 657 -7.88 23.59 20.61
N SER A 658 -6.68 24.15 20.78
CA SER A 658 -6.54 25.50 21.31
C SER A 658 -6.72 26.58 20.23
N GLU A 659 -7.42 27.66 20.55
CA GLU A 659 -7.67 28.78 19.61
C GLU A 659 -6.37 29.37 19.04
N GLN A 660 -5.32 29.39 19.85
CA GLN A 660 -4.00 29.86 19.45
C GLN A 660 -3.35 28.93 18.41
N ALA A 661 -3.60 27.62 18.50
CA ALA A 661 -3.17 26.62 17.52
C ALA A 661 -4.16 26.48 16.35
N LEU A 662 -5.18 27.34 16.26
CA LEU A 662 -6.12 27.45 15.13
C LEU A 662 -5.99 28.78 14.39
N ASP A 663 -5.07 29.66 14.82
CA ASP A 663 -4.77 30.92 14.16
C ASP A 663 -4.10 30.67 12.79
N PRO A 664 -4.69 31.14 11.66
CA PRO A 664 -4.10 31.09 10.31
C PRO A 664 -2.67 31.63 10.19
N ALA A 665 -2.27 32.55 11.07
CA ALA A 665 -0.92 33.10 11.11
C ALA A 665 0.08 32.25 11.91
N ALA A 666 -0.39 31.28 12.70
CA ALA A 666 0.47 30.46 13.53
C ALA A 666 1.12 29.33 12.73
N ASN A 667 2.46 29.27 12.80
CA ASN A 667 3.22 28.13 12.31
C ASN A 667 3.33 27.09 13.44
N ILE A 668 3.06 25.82 13.14
CA ILE A 668 3.19 24.71 14.08
C ILE A 668 4.12 23.67 13.49
N THR A 669 5.09 23.19 14.26
CA THR A 669 5.95 22.06 13.88
C THR A 669 5.64 20.84 14.74
N VAL A 670 5.55 19.68 14.12
CA VAL A 670 5.35 18.38 14.78
C VAL A 670 6.52 17.48 14.42
N ASP A 671 7.38 17.22 15.39
CA ASP A 671 8.44 16.20 15.30
C ASP A 671 7.85 14.88 15.83
N PHE A 672 7.94 13.77 15.11
CA PHE A 672 7.35 12.48 15.52
C PHE A 672 8.12 11.29 14.96
N GLU A 673 7.85 10.08 15.47
CA GLU A 673 8.35 8.83 14.91
C GLU A 673 7.22 7.98 14.33
N TYR A 674 7.48 7.25 13.26
CA TYR A 674 6.52 6.30 12.69
C TYR A 674 7.16 4.95 12.40
N ALA A 675 6.33 3.90 12.38
CA ALA A 675 6.74 2.53 12.06
C ALA A 675 6.41 2.21 10.58
N PRO A 676 7.41 2.21 9.68
CA PRO A 676 7.17 1.84 8.29
C PRO A 676 6.80 0.35 8.15
N PHE A 677 5.93 0.00 7.18
CA PHE A 677 5.59 -1.40 6.88
C PHE A 677 6.78 -2.20 6.35
N PHE A 678 7.67 -1.53 5.59
CA PHE A 678 8.86 -2.13 5.04
C PHE A 678 10.07 -1.26 5.36
N GLN A 679 11.04 -1.84 6.07
CA GLN A 679 12.30 -1.18 6.41
C GLN A 679 13.47 -2.08 5.99
N PRO A 680 14.07 -1.85 4.80
CA PRO A 680 15.17 -2.67 4.32
C PRO A 680 16.47 -2.39 5.12
N GLU A 681 16.61 -1.19 5.68
CA GLU A 681 17.80 -0.84 6.47
C GLU A 681 17.70 -1.31 7.92
N LYS A 682 18.83 -1.76 8.47
CA LYS A 682 19.01 -1.97 9.90
C LYS A 682 19.68 -0.74 10.51
N LYS A 683 19.00 -0.09 11.45
CA LYS A 683 19.46 1.08 12.19
C LYS A 683 19.89 0.68 13.59
N SER A 684 21.17 0.86 13.93
CA SER A 684 21.71 0.58 15.27
C SER A 684 22.02 1.89 15.97
N LEU A 685 21.66 1.99 17.26
CA LEU A 685 21.90 3.14 18.12
C LEU A 685 22.62 2.71 19.39
N TYR A 686 23.66 3.46 19.74
CA TYR A 686 24.42 3.33 20.98
C TYR A 686 24.45 4.69 21.65
N GLY A 687 24.19 4.75 22.95
CA GLY A 687 24.15 5.99 23.69
C GLY A 687 24.72 5.82 25.10
N LEU A 688 25.34 6.89 25.59
CA LEU A 688 25.85 7.02 26.94
C LEU A 688 25.53 8.42 27.43
N SER A 689 24.96 8.56 28.63
CA SER A 689 24.76 9.86 29.26
C SER A 689 25.14 9.82 30.73
N ALA A 690 25.65 10.94 31.23
CA ALA A 690 25.98 11.16 32.63
C ALA A 690 25.36 12.49 33.08
N LYS A 691 24.53 12.44 34.12
CA LYS A 691 23.89 13.61 34.75
C LYS A 691 24.38 13.72 36.19
N TYR A 692 24.94 14.87 36.56
CA TYR A 692 25.38 15.17 37.90
C TYR A 692 24.44 16.18 38.56
N ALA A 693 23.77 15.75 39.62
CA ALA A 693 22.92 16.62 40.44
C ALA A 693 23.77 17.41 41.45
N ILE A 694 23.78 18.73 41.31
CA ILE A 694 24.50 19.61 42.24
C ILE A 694 23.65 19.84 43.48
N ASN A 695 22.34 20.03 43.30
CA ASN A 695 21.32 20.09 44.34
C ASN A 695 19.98 19.59 43.75
N GLU A 696 18.90 19.67 44.51
CA GLU A 696 17.57 19.17 44.08
C GLU A 696 17.05 19.81 42.78
N ASN A 697 17.49 21.04 42.48
CA ASN A 697 16.97 21.84 41.36
C ASN A 697 18.06 22.30 40.36
N SER A 698 19.31 21.86 40.53
CA SER A 698 20.44 22.25 39.66
C SER A 698 21.27 21.05 39.27
N TRP A 699 21.57 20.92 37.99
CA TRP A 699 22.27 19.76 37.44
C TRP A 699 23.06 20.11 36.17
N VAL A 700 24.03 19.27 35.86
CA VAL A 700 24.80 19.29 34.60
C VAL A 700 24.71 17.90 33.98
N SER A 701 24.55 17.80 32.67
CA SER A 701 24.57 16.52 31.95
C SER A 701 25.48 16.57 30.73
N LEU A 702 26.04 15.41 30.40
CA LEU A 702 26.81 15.15 29.20
C LEU A 702 26.26 13.87 28.56
N ALA A 703 25.91 13.88 27.27
CA ALA A 703 25.58 12.66 26.56
C ALA A 703 26.33 12.54 25.23
N GLY A 704 26.45 11.29 24.78
CA GLY A 704 27.07 10.91 23.53
C GLY A 704 26.28 9.78 22.89
N MET A 705 26.03 9.90 21.59
CA MET A 705 25.29 8.94 20.80
C MET A 705 26.01 8.59 19.51
N TYR A 706 25.90 7.34 19.09
CA TYR A 706 26.39 6.84 17.83
C TYR A 706 25.28 6.04 17.13
N ARG A 707 24.88 6.50 15.95
CA ARG A 707 23.88 5.85 15.11
C ARG A 707 24.52 5.36 13.82
N LYS A 708 24.14 4.16 13.37
CA LYS A 708 24.61 3.55 12.13
C LYS A 708 23.48 2.85 11.39
N GLU A 709 23.34 3.15 10.11
CA GLU A 709 22.39 2.50 9.20
C GLU A 709 23.14 1.57 8.25
N THR A 710 22.56 0.40 7.95
CA THR A 710 23.13 -0.60 7.05
C THR A 710 22.05 -1.17 6.15
N THR A 711 22.34 -1.33 4.86
CA THR A 711 21.42 -1.93 3.88
C THR A 711 21.98 -3.27 3.37
N ARG A 712 21.08 -4.15 2.94
CA ARG A 712 21.44 -5.39 2.19
C ARG A 712 21.54 -5.15 0.69
N GLU A 713 21.01 -4.03 0.21
CA GLU A 713 21.04 -3.66 -1.19
C GLU A 713 22.46 -3.29 -1.61
N TYR A 714 22.96 -3.92 -2.67
CA TYR A 714 24.32 -3.68 -3.15
C TYR A 714 24.46 -2.30 -3.83
N ARG A 715 23.37 -1.83 -4.46
CA ARG A 715 23.30 -0.56 -5.21
C ARG A 715 22.26 0.38 -4.59
N PRO A 716 22.57 1.04 -3.45
CA PRO A 716 21.63 1.98 -2.85
C PRO A 716 21.37 3.15 -3.79
N ARG A 717 20.08 3.46 -3.99
CA ARG A 717 19.64 4.63 -4.76
C ARG A 717 19.91 5.93 -4.02
N VAL A 718 19.98 7.05 -4.75
CA VAL A 718 20.13 8.39 -4.15
C VAL A 718 19.01 8.65 -3.15
N GLY A 719 19.36 9.11 -1.95
CA GLY A 719 18.44 9.34 -0.83
C GLY A 719 18.21 8.13 0.09
N ARG A 720 18.73 6.94 -0.25
CA ARG A 720 18.68 5.71 0.55
C ARG A 720 20.08 5.22 0.95
N GLU A 721 21.06 6.11 0.96
CA GLU A 721 22.43 5.77 1.30
C GLU A 721 22.54 5.40 2.79
N PRO A 722 23.23 4.29 3.12
CA PRO A 722 23.49 3.95 4.51
C PRO A 722 24.40 5.02 5.14
N ARG A 723 23.95 5.64 6.23
CA ARG A 723 24.64 6.73 6.92
C ARG A 723 25.07 6.36 8.34
N ARG A 724 25.98 7.15 8.91
CA ARG A 724 26.29 7.11 10.36
C ARG A 724 26.38 8.52 10.91
N THR A 725 26.06 8.68 12.20
CA THR A 725 26.17 9.96 12.88
C THR A 725 26.66 9.75 14.30
N MET A 726 27.62 10.55 14.73
CA MET A 726 28.01 10.66 16.14
C MET A 726 27.57 12.02 16.66
N ILE A 727 26.89 12.05 17.79
CA ILE A 727 26.39 13.27 18.43
C ILE A 727 26.95 13.30 19.85
N TRP A 728 27.32 14.47 20.34
CA TRP A 728 27.51 14.69 21.76
C TRP A 728 26.86 16.01 22.18
N ASP A 729 26.33 16.05 23.39
CA ASP A 729 25.67 17.21 23.98
C ASP A 729 26.13 17.43 25.42
N SER A 730 25.99 18.67 25.90
CA SER A 730 26.22 19.07 27.27
C SER A 730 25.19 20.10 27.68
N ASN A 731 24.41 19.80 28.71
CA ASN A 731 23.32 20.63 29.19
C ASN A 731 23.57 21.02 30.65
N PHE A 732 23.14 22.22 31.04
CA PHE A 732 23.16 22.63 32.43
C PHE A 732 21.88 23.37 32.79
N LEU A 733 21.46 23.20 34.04
CA LEU A 733 20.36 23.92 34.66
C LEU A 733 20.81 24.36 36.05
N PHE A 734 20.81 25.66 36.29
CA PHE A 734 21.08 26.24 37.60
C PHE A 734 19.88 27.06 38.05
N ARG A 735 19.26 26.63 39.15
CA ARG A 735 18.13 27.34 39.76
C ARG A 735 18.55 27.97 41.08
N PHE A 736 18.39 29.29 41.16
CA PHE A 736 18.67 30.10 42.34
C PHE A 736 17.36 30.74 42.81
N ASN A 737 17.19 30.90 44.13
CA ASN A 737 16.05 31.63 44.68
C ASN A 737 16.53 32.91 45.39
N PRO A 738 16.91 33.98 44.65
CA PRO A 738 17.43 35.19 45.26
C PRO A 738 16.29 36.04 45.86
N ASN A 739 16.36 36.33 47.16
CA ASN A 739 15.38 37.21 47.80
C ASN A 739 15.41 38.65 47.27
N LEU A 740 16.54 39.10 46.69
CA LEU A 740 16.72 40.47 46.21
C LEU A 740 15.59 40.96 45.29
N LEU A 741 15.08 40.10 44.41
CA LEU A 741 14.00 40.48 43.49
C LEU A 741 12.64 40.55 44.19
N THR A 742 12.38 39.66 45.16
CA THR A 742 11.19 39.71 46.02
C THR A 742 11.24 40.98 46.86
N ASP A 743 12.40 41.27 47.48
CA ASP A 743 12.63 42.46 48.30
C ASP A 743 12.45 43.77 47.49
N VAL A 744 12.83 43.79 46.21
CA VAL A 744 12.63 44.95 45.31
C VAL A 744 11.15 45.13 44.96
N VAL A 745 10.40 44.05 44.79
CA VAL A 745 8.96 44.10 44.52
C VAL A 745 8.20 44.56 45.77
N ASP A 746 8.57 44.06 46.95
CA ASP A 746 7.99 44.47 48.24
C ASP A 746 8.34 45.92 48.63
N ALA A 747 9.41 46.49 48.05
CA ALA A 747 9.76 47.90 48.23
C ALA A 747 8.88 48.85 47.40
N LEU A 748 8.07 48.36 46.47
CA LEU A 748 7.12 49.18 45.72
C LEU A 748 5.87 49.45 46.59
N PRO A 749 5.50 50.71 46.82
CA PRO A 749 4.32 51.02 47.64
C PRO A 749 3.05 50.42 47.01
N LEU A 750 2.22 49.79 47.85
CA LEU A 750 0.95 49.10 47.52
C LEU A 750 1.08 47.68 46.94
N VAL A 751 2.27 47.07 46.93
CA VAL A 751 2.50 45.68 46.51
C VAL A 751 3.26 44.92 47.61
N GLU A 752 2.72 43.76 48.02
CA GLU A 752 3.38 42.81 48.93
C GLU A 752 3.30 41.42 48.29
N SER A 753 4.42 40.70 48.24
CA SER A 753 4.53 39.40 47.58
C SER A 753 5.32 38.39 48.41
N ASP A 754 4.61 37.45 49.03
CA ASP A 754 5.19 36.31 49.76
C ASP A 754 5.82 35.24 48.84
N ALA A 755 5.70 35.40 47.52
CA ALA A 755 6.24 34.45 46.55
C ALA A 755 7.77 34.61 46.41
N LEU A 756 8.51 33.51 46.63
CA LEU A 756 9.95 33.47 46.43
C LEU A 756 10.29 33.74 44.97
N SER A 757 11.22 34.67 44.73
CA SER A 757 11.79 34.88 43.40
C SER A 757 12.68 33.71 43.01
N THR A 758 12.51 33.22 41.79
CA THR A 758 13.33 32.14 41.21
C THR A 758 14.02 32.64 39.94
N VAL A 759 15.34 32.48 39.88
CA VAL A 759 16.16 32.72 38.70
C VAL A 759 16.66 31.38 38.19
N GLU A 760 16.33 31.07 36.94
CA GLU A 760 16.76 29.86 36.26
C GLU A 760 17.72 30.22 35.13
N ILE A 761 18.91 29.61 35.14
CA ILE A 761 19.90 29.74 34.08
C ILE A 761 20.08 28.36 33.48
N SER A 762 19.71 28.21 32.22
CA SER A 762 19.88 26.98 31.45
C SER A 762 20.73 27.24 30.21
N GLY A 763 21.44 26.20 29.75
CA GLY A 763 22.13 26.23 28.47
C GLY A 763 22.42 24.84 27.97
N GLU A 764 22.58 24.75 26.65
CA GLU A 764 22.93 23.53 25.92
C GLU A 764 24.04 23.85 24.93
N VAL A 765 24.99 22.93 24.80
CA VAL A 765 26.00 22.91 23.73
C VAL A 765 25.98 21.52 23.12
N ALA A 766 25.78 21.43 21.81
CA ALA A 766 25.77 20.15 21.12
C ALA A 766 26.54 20.21 19.80
N GLN A 767 27.10 19.07 19.40
CA GLN A 767 27.81 18.93 18.14
C GLN A 767 27.54 17.56 17.51
N SER A 768 27.40 17.56 16.18
CA SER A 768 27.14 16.37 15.38
C SER A 768 28.24 16.17 14.33
N PHE A 769 28.66 14.92 14.16
CA PHE A 769 29.61 14.46 13.16
C PHE A 769 28.92 13.45 12.23
N PRO A 770 28.16 13.93 11.23
CA PRO A 770 27.49 13.06 10.27
C PRO A 770 28.47 12.55 9.21
N ASN A 771 28.31 11.28 8.82
CA ASN A 771 28.79 10.75 7.55
C ASN A 771 27.55 10.25 6.77
N PRO A 772 27.08 11.02 5.77
CA PRO A 772 25.83 10.75 5.07
C PRO A 772 25.88 9.53 4.14
N ASN A 773 27.08 9.03 3.78
CA ASN A 773 27.19 7.88 2.89
C ASN A 773 28.40 7.00 3.26
N LEU A 774 28.12 5.82 3.82
CA LEU A 774 29.12 4.81 4.18
C LEU A 774 29.78 4.15 2.96
N HIS A 775 29.07 4.03 1.84
CA HIS A 775 29.54 3.33 0.63
C HIS A 775 30.28 4.25 -0.35
N LYS A 776 30.14 5.58 -0.20
CA LYS A 776 30.72 6.62 -1.08
C LYS A 776 30.27 6.58 -2.53
N ASN A 777 29.26 5.77 -2.86
CA ASN A 777 28.56 5.77 -4.13
C ASN A 777 27.04 5.74 -3.86
N ALA A 778 26.27 6.22 -4.82
CA ALA A 778 24.81 6.16 -4.86
C ALA A 778 24.39 6.11 -6.33
N TYR A 779 23.28 5.43 -6.61
CA TYR A 779 22.80 5.22 -7.98
C TYR A 779 21.60 6.14 -8.24
N ILE A 780 21.70 7.00 -9.26
CA ILE A 780 20.56 7.81 -9.73
C ILE A 780 19.55 6.90 -10.43
N ASP A 781 20.07 5.96 -11.21
CA ASP A 781 19.30 4.92 -11.88
C ASP A 781 20.13 3.62 -11.89
N ASP A 782 19.48 2.49 -11.66
CA ASP A 782 20.05 1.15 -11.74
C ASP A 782 19.66 0.41 -13.02
N PHE A 783 18.79 1.00 -13.84
CA PHE A 783 18.18 0.45 -15.05
C PHE A 783 17.44 -0.88 -14.84
N GLU A 784 17.11 -1.24 -13.59
CA GLU A 784 16.41 -2.49 -13.29
C GLU A 784 14.93 -2.41 -13.70
N GLY A 785 14.33 -1.21 -13.61
CA GLY A 785 12.93 -0.95 -13.97
C GLY A 785 12.69 -0.45 -15.39
N THR A 786 13.73 -0.23 -16.21
CA THR A 786 13.57 0.41 -17.53
C THR A 786 13.12 -0.55 -18.62
N ARG A 787 13.09 -1.86 -18.35
CA ARG A 787 12.64 -2.87 -19.30
C ARG A 787 11.18 -3.24 -19.02
N GLN A 788 10.28 -2.63 -19.79
CA GLN A 788 8.89 -3.07 -19.89
C GLN A 788 8.77 -4.06 -21.05
N TYR A 789 8.16 -5.21 -20.82
CA TYR A 789 7.92 -6.22 -21.86
C TYR A 789 6.50 -6.76 -21.71
N THR A 790 5.91 -7.18 -22.83
CA THR A 790 4.67 -7.96 -22.84
C THR A 790 5.03 -9.38 -23.25
N ASP A 791 4.62 -10.34 -22.44
CA ASP A 791 4.87 -11.74 -22.74
C ASP A 791 3.86 -12.21 -23.81
N LEU A 792 4.38 -12.70 -24.94
CA LEU A 792 3.55 -13.30 -25.99
C LEU A 792 3.06 -14.70 -25.62
N PHE A 793 3.59 -15.27 -24.52
CA PHE A 793 3.33 -16.60 -23.96
C PHE A 793 3.53 -17.75 -24.96
N THR A 794 4.27 -18.76 -24.55
CA THR A 794 4.51 -19.96 -25.37
C THR A 794 3.41 -21.02 -25.23
N ARG A 795 2.27 -20.73 -24.60
CA ARG A 795 1.22 -21.74 -24.34
C ARG A 795 0.36 -22.00 -25.57
N ARG A 796 0.18 -23.26 -25.98
CA ARG A 796 -0.63 -23.66 -27.14
C ARG A 796 -2.04 -23.03 -27.15
N GLY A 797 -2.74 -23.09 -26.02
CA GLY A 797 -4.17 -22.77 -25.94
C GLY A 797 -4.56 -21.29 -26.08
N ILE A 798 -3.59 -20.39 -26.22
CA ILE A 798 -3.85 -18.98 -26.49
C ILE A 798 -3.64 -18.60 -27.97
N TRP A 799 -3.18 -19.55 -28.79
CA TRP A 799 -2.95 -19.38 -30.21
C TRP A 799 -4.03 -20.13 -31.00
N THR A 800 -4.58 -19.48 -32.02
CA THR A 800 -5.53 -20.04 -32.98
C THR A 800 -4.89 -20.10 -34.37
N ILE A 801 -5.58 -20.70 -35.34
CA ILE A 801 -5.15 -20.68 -36.75
C ILE A 801 -5.18 -19.23 -37.23
N ALA A 802 -4.20 -18.81 -38.03
CA ALA A 802 -4.17 -17.45 -38.60
C ALA A 802 -5.02 -17.34 -39.87
N SER A 803 -5.58 -16.15 -40.13
CA SER A 803 -6.08 -15.78 -41.46
C SER A 803 -4.98 -15.83 -42.53
N PRO A 804 -5.32 -15.92 -43.82
CA PRO A 804 -4.36 -15.78 -44.90
C PRO A 804 -3.58 -14.47 -44.80
N PRO A 805 -2.23 -14.50 -44.79
CA PRO A 805 -1.44 -13.28 -44.73
C PRO A 805 -1.56 -12.55 -46.07
N ASP A 806 -1.41 -11.22 -46.01
CA ASP A 806 -1.53 -10.36 -47.18
C ASP A 806 -0.49 -10.73 -48.25
N GLY A 807 -0.94 -10.92 -49.48
CA GLY A 807 -0.11 -11.40 -50.60
C GLY A 807 0.13 -12.92 -50.66
N SER A 808 -0.46 -13.73 -49.78
CA SER A 808 -0.46 -15.19 -49.91
C SER A 808 -1.42 -15.68 -51.01
N PRO A 809 -1.29 -16.93 -51.50
CA PRO A 809 -2.25 -17.51 -52.44
C PRO A 809 -3.64 -17.83 -51.83
N GLY A 810 -3.92 -17.35 -50.61
CA GLY A 810 -5.15 -17.60 -49.87
C GLY A 810 -5.15 -18.93 -49.11
N ASP A 811 -6.29 -19.31 -48.56
CA ASP A 811 -6.45 -20.52 -47.74
C ASP A 811 -6.11 -21.82 -48.51
N SER A 812 -6.31 -21.85 -49.83
CA SER A 812 -6.04 -23.03 -50.66
C SER A 812 -4.57 -23.44 -50.75
N ALA A 813 -3.64 -22.56 -50.37
CA ALA A 813 -2.20 -22.84 -50.28
C ALA A 813 -1.71 -23.05 -48.84
N ARG A 814 -2.62 -23.29 -47.89
CA ARG A 814 -2.28 -23.51 -46.49
C ARG A 814 -1.75 -24.93 -46.26
N GLY A 815 -0.50 -25.05 -45.82
CA GLY A 815 0.11 -26.30 -45.39
C GLY A 815 -0.25 -26.69 -43.96
N ASP A 816 0.09 -27.93 -43.60
CA ASP A 816 -0.21 -28.49 -42.28
C ASP A 816 0.76 -27.91 -41.23
N LEU A 817 0.20 -27.22 -40.22
CA LEU A 817 0.95 -26.73 -39.06
C LEU A 817 0.41 -27.33 -37.78
N ILE A 818 1.27 -28.03 -37.04
CA ILE A 818 0.95 -28.58 -35.73
C ILE A 818 1.71 -27.77 -34.68
N TRP A 819 1.00 -27.16 -33.74
CA TRP A 819 1.61 -26.49 -32.60
C TRP A 819 1.21 -27.09 -31.26
N TYR A 820 2.19 -27.28 -30.38
CA TYR A 820 1.95 -27.87 -29.06
C TYR A 820 3.02 -27.49 -28.04
N ASN A 821 2.67 -27.64 -26.76
CA ASN A 821 3.65 -27.65 -25.68
C ASN A 821 4.08 -29.09 -25.40
N PRO A 822 5.38 -29.38 -25.26
CA PRO A 822 5.85 -30.72 -24.94
C PRO A 822 5.33 -31.17 -23.57
N TYR A 823 5.17 -32.49 -23.40
CA TYR A 823 4.66 -33.05 -22.15
C TYR A 823 5.61 -32.82 -20.96
N TYR A 824 6.92 -32.77 -21.21
CA TYR A 824 7.92 -32.42 -20.21
C TYR A 824 8.54 -31.05 -20.55
N PRO A 825 8.46 -30.06 -19.64
CA PRO A 825 9.06 -28.75 -19.88
C PRO A 825 10.60 -28.82 -19.82
N TYR A 826 11.25 -27.90 -20.55
CA TYR A 826 12.71 -27.82 -20.67
C TYR A 826 13.32 -27.16 -19.43
N ALA A 827 14.56 -27.50 -19.10
CA ALA A 827 15.25 -26.81 -18.02
C ALA A 827 15.59 -25.38 -18.46
N ILE A 828 15.36 -24.41 -17.58
CA ILE A 828 15.69 -22.99 -17.85
C ILE A 828 17.18 -22.85 -18.20
N THR A 829 18.04 -23.68 -17.62
CA THR A 829 19.49 -23.67 -17.89
C THR A 829 19.88 -24.17 -19.27
N ASP A 830 19.03 -24.94 -19.95
CA ASP A 830 19.29 -25.42 -21.31
C ASP A 830 19.07 -24.30 -22.33
N ILE A 831 18.18 -23.35 -22.00
CA ILE A 831 17.88 -22.17 -22.82
C ILE A 831 18.76 -20.97 -22.38
N TRP A 832 18.92 -20.76 -21.06
CA TRP A 832 19.70 -19.67 -20.47
C TRP A 832 20.73 -20.19 -19.44
N PRO A 833 21.93 -20.62 -19.89
CA PRO A 833 22.94 -21.21 -19.02
C PRO A 833 23.40 -20.33 -17.85
N ASN A 834 23.33 -19.01 -18.02
CA ASN A 834 23.84 -18.03 -17.05
C ASN A 834 22.85 -17.68 -15.92
N LYS A 835 21.60 -18.19 -15.93
CA LYS A 835 20.57 -17.88 -14.91
C LYS A 835 20.65 -18.76 -13.65
N ARG A 836 21.66 -19.63 -13.51
CA ARG A 836 21.75 -20.63 -12.42
C ARG A 836 21.67 -20.07 -11.00
N GLU A 837 22.14 -18.84 -10.75
CA GLU A 837 22.18 -18.27 -9.40
C GLU A 837 20.88 -17.57 -8.96
N SER A 838 19.93 -17.34 -9.88
CA SER A 838 18.66 -16.63 -9.60
C SER A 838 17.42 -17.54 -9.60
N ILE A 839 17.57 -18.83 -9.90
CA ILE A 839 16.47 -19.78 -10.01
C ILE A 839 16.28 -20.49 -8.65
N ARG A 840 15.08 -20.40 -8.08
CA ARG A 840 14.68 -21.27 -6.96
C ARG A 840 14.54 -22.68 -7.50
N GLU A 841 14.98 -23.71 -6.75
CA GLU A 841 14.92 -25.11 -7.22
C GLU A 841 13.53 -25.55 -7.72
N GLN A 842 12.46 -24.94 -7.21
CA GLN A 842 11.07 -25.21 -7.62
C GLN A 842 10.71 -24.68 -9.02
N ASP A 843 11.43 -23.69 -9.54
CA ASP A 843 11.09 -22.93 -10.76
C ASP A 843 12.08 -23.20 -11.92
N ASN A 844 12.84 -24.30 -11.90
CA ASN A 844 13.92 -24.54 -12.88
C ASN A 844 13.46 -25.09 -14.25
N LYS A 845 12.17 -25.01 -14.57
CA LYS A 845 11.63 -25.49 -15.85
C LYS A 845 10.75 -24.44 -16.52
N THR A 846 10.74 -24.42 -17.83
CA THR A 846 9.94 -23.50 -18.65
C THR A 846 9.28 -24.22 -19.81
N ASP A 847 8.11 -23.74 -20.21
CA ASP A 847 7.37 -24.22 -21.37
C ASP A 847 7.94 -23.60 -22.66
N VAL A 848 7.95 -24.40 -23.73
CA VAL A 848 8.29 -23.97 -25.09
C VAL A 848 7.12 -24.31 -26.02
N LEU A 849 6.93 -23.51 -27.07
CA LEU A 849 5.97 -23.80 -28.13
C LEU A 849 6.73 -24.46 -29.28
N ILE A 850 6.34 -25.68 -29.63
CA ILE A 850 6.88 -26.38 -30.80
C ILE A 850 5.94 -26.12 -31.97
N LEU A 851 6.51 -25.75 -33.12
CA LEU A 851 5.81 -25.55 -34.39
C LEU A 851 6.37 -26.57 -35.41
N GLU A 852 5.55 -27.52 -35.82
CA GLU A 852 5.88 -28.52 -36.84
C GLU A 852 5.11 -28.18 -38.11
N TYR A 853 5.81 -27.73 -39.14
CA TYR A 853 5.23 -27.30 -40.41
C TYR A 853 5.56 -28.30 -41.52
N SER A 854 4.53 -28.73 -42.26
CA SER A 854 4.64 -29.56 -43.45
C SER A 854 4.05 -28.80 -44.65
N PRO A 855 4.87 -28.36 -45.62
CA PRO A 855 4.38 -27.63 -46.78
C PRO A 855 3.57 -28.54 -47.71
N LEU A 856 2.63 -27.95 -48.46
CA LEU A 856 1.99 -28.63 -49.57
C LEU A 856 2.97 -28.80 -50.74
N GLU A 857 2.88 -29.93 -51.44
CA GLU A 857 3.66 -30.20 -52.65
C GLU A 857 2.74 -30.76 -53.74
N ASP A 858 2.91 -30.28 -54.99
CA ASP A 858 2.24 -30.81 -56.20
C ASP A 858 0.70 -30.86 -56.07
N THR A 859 0.09 -29.71 -55.73
CA THR A 859 -1.38 -29.57 -55.65
C THR A 859 -1.90 -28.63 -56.75
N ASN A 860 -3.22 -28.57 -56.95
CA ASN A 860 -3.81 -27.65 -57.94
C ASN A 860 -3.63 -26.15 -57.60
N TYR A 861 -3.07 -25.82 -56.43
CA TYR A 861 -2.94 -24.47 -55.90
C TYR A 861 -1.49 -24.09 -55.55
N VAL A 862 -0.58 -25.07 -55.49
CA VAL A 862 0.82 -24.92 -55.06
C VAL A 862 1.68 -25.76 -56.00
N ASP A 863 2.51 -25.10 -56.81
CA ASP A 863 3.44 -25.75 -57.74
C ASP A 863 4.78 -26.08 -57.06
N GLU A 864 5.23 -25.20 -56.15
CA GLU A 864 6.47 -25.33 -55.40
C GLU A 864 6.20 -25.25 -53.88
N PRO A 865 6.87 -26.06 -53.02
CA PRO A 865 6.64 -26.04 -51.57
C PRO A 865 6.87 -24.67 -50.91
N THR A 866 7.64 -23.78 -51.57
CA THR A 866 7.88 -22.40 -51.13
C THR A 866 6.67 -21.48 -51.25
N GLU A 867 5.64 -21.87 -52.00
CA GLU A 867 4.39 -21.12 -52.15
C GLU A 867 3.36 -21.49 -51.06
N SER A 868 3.58 -22.60 -50.37
CA SER A 868 2.77 -23.04 -49.23
C SER A 868 3.08 -22.18 -48.00
N TRP A 869 2.04 -21.84 -47.23
CA TRP A 869 2.16 -21.08 -46.00
C TRP A 869 1.33 -21.71 -44.88
N SER A 870 1.61 -21.38 -43.62
CA SER A 870 0.71 -21.68 -42.50
C SER A 870 1.05 -20.79 -41.32
N GLY A 871 0.09 -20.50 -40.45
CA GLY A 871 0.27 -19.53 -39.39
C GLY A 871 -0.63 -19.76 -38.20
N ILE A 872 -0.19 -19.22 -37.07
CA ILE A 872 -1.00 -19.09 -35.86
C ILE A 872 -1.12 -17.62 -35.50
N MET A 873 -2.29 -17.21 -34.99
CA MET A 873 -2.54 -15.86 -34.54
C MET A 873 -3.07 -15.85 -33.10
N ARG A 874 -3.09 -14.66 -32.50
CA ARG A 874 -3.74 -14.43 -31.22
C ARG A 874 -4.14 -12.97 -31.10
N PRO A 875 -5.24 -12.66 -30.40
CA PRO A 875 -5.53 -11.29 -30.01
C PRO A 875 -4.57 -10.81 -28.91
N MET A 876 -4.32 -9.51 -28.90
CA MET A 876 -3.76 -8.80 -27.75
C MET A 876 -4.94 -8.40 -26.85
N PHE A 877 -4.81 -8.54 -25.52
CA PHE A 877 -5.93 -8.32 -24.60
C PHE A 877 -6.38 -6.85 -24.60
N ALA A 878 -7.68 -6.58 -24.47
CA ALA A 878 -8.19 -5.22 -24.26
C ALA A 878 -7.58 -4.61 -22.98
N GLY A 879 -6.91 -3.46 -23.10
CA GLY A 879 -6.09 -2.86 -22.03
C GLY A 879 -4.58 -3.19 -22.11
N SER A 880 -4.13 -3.84 -23.20
CA SER A 880 -2.71 -4.06 -23.46
C SER A 880 -1.94 -2.73 -23.58
N ILE A 881 -0.66 -2.78 -23.24
CA ILE A 881 0.27 -1.65 -23.32
C ILE A 881 0.33 -1.16 -24.77
N ASP A 882 0.34 0.16 -24.99
CA ASP A 882 0.60 0.73 -26.31
C ASP A 882 1.99 0.28 -26.80
N HIS A 883 1.98 -0.53 -27.86
CA HIS A 883 3.19 -1.09 -28.43
C HIS A 883 3.84 -0.21 -29.51
N SER A 884 3.33 1.00 -29.79
CA SER A 884 3.86 1.93 -30.81
C SER A 884 5.35 2.26 -30.66
N ARG A 885 5.90 2.20 -29.43
CA ARG A 885 7.34 2.41 -29.13
C ARG A 885 8.11 1.13 -28.83
N THR A 886 7.50 -0.04 -29.00
CA THR A 886 8.17 -1.32 -28.80
C THR A 886 9.32 -1.42 -29.79
N LYS A 887 10.55 -1.47 -29.27
CA LYS A 887 11.76 -1.47 -30.12
C LYS A 887 12.15 -2.84 -30.63
N PHE A 888 11.81 -3.88 -29.87
CA PHE A 888 12.27 -5.23 -30.11
C PHE A 888 11.15 -6.22 -29.83
N ILE A 889 11.04 -7.21 -30.70
CA ILE A 889 10.41 -8.49 -30.39
C ILE A 889 11.56 -9.44 -30.05
N GLU A 890 11.63 -9.88 -28.80
CA GLU A 890 12.66 -10.84 -28.37
C GLU A 890 12.08 -12.26 -28.42
N LEU A 891 12.63 -13.10 -29.31
CA LEU A 891 12.28 -14.50 -29.45
C LEU A 891 13.52 -15.38 -29.22
N TRP A 892 13.36 -16.43 -28.42
CA TRP A 892 14.31 -17.54 -28.35
C TRP A 892 13.74 -18.69 -29.18
N TYR A 893 14.37 -18.99 -30.31
CA TYR A 893 13.95 -20.07 -31.18
C TYR A 893 15.08 -21.11 -31.35
N TYR A 894 14.67 -22.34 -31.56
CA TYR A 894 15.51 -23.43 -32.01
C TYR A 894 14.86 -23.98 -33.27
N PHE A 895 15.62 -24.07 -34.35
CA PHE A 895 15.14 -24.54 -35.64
C PHE A 895 15.86 -25.84 -36.01
N GLU A 896 15.08 -26.87 -36.28
CA GLU A 896 15.54 -28.19 -36.73
C GLU A 896 14.89 -28.47 -38.09
N HIS A 897 15.68 -28.88 -39.07
CA HIS A 897 15.22 -29.13 -40.43
C HIS A 897 15.96 -30.28 -41.08
N GLU A 898 15.24 -31.08 -41.88
CA GLU A 898 15.76 -32.30 -42.48
C GLU A 898 16.42 -32.07 -43.87
N ASP A 899 16.15 -30.96 -44.59
CA ASP A 899 16.66 -30.71 -45.95
C ASP A 899 17.42 -29.37 -46.13
N PRO A 900 18.73 -29.35 -46.46
CA PRO A 900 19.49 -28.10 -46.66
C PRO A 900 19.04 -27.18 -47.81
N ALA A 901 18.13 -27.62 -48.69
CA ALA A 901 17.77 -26.91 -49.92
C ALA A 901 16.63 -25.88 -49.75
N GLY A 902 15.78 -26.01 -48.74
CA GLY A 902 14.70 -25.07 -48.42
C GLY A 902 15.08 -24.15 -47.27
N ASN A 903 15.04 -22.83 -47.49
CA ASN A 903 15.16 -21.85 -46.41
C ASN A 903 13.76 -21.38 -46.01
N PRO A 904 13.12 -21.95 -44.96
CA PRO A 904 11.83 -21.46 -44.52
C PRO A 904 11.93 -20.05 -43.97
N THR A 905 10.88 -19.27 -44.19
CA THR A 905 10.78 -17.88 -43.72
C THR A 905 9.70 -17.81 -42.65
N LEU A 906 10.08 -17.39 -41.44
CA LEU A 906 9.13 -17.09 -40.37
C LEU A 906 8.71 -15.62 -40.47
N HIS A 907 7.42 -15.40 -40.70
CA HIS A 907 6.80 -14.08 -40.64
C HIS A 907 6.20 -13.84 -39.25
N ILE A 908 6.31 -12.60 -38.76
CA ILE A 908 5.70 -12.16 -37.50
C ILE A 908 4.90 -10.90 -37.82
N ASP A 909 3.60 -11.08 -38.01
CA ASP A 909 2.70 -9.98 -38.32
C ASP A 909 2.18 -9.37 -37.01
N VAL A 910 2.23 -8.04 -36.91
CA VAL A 910 1.82 -7.29 -35.72
C VAL A 910 0.97 -6.11 -36.15
N GLY A 911 -0.27 -6.04 -35.66
CA GLY A 911 -1.19 -4.96 -35.99
C GLY A 911 -2.63 -5.45 -36.03
N ARG A 912 -3.40 -4.92 -36.97
CA ARG A 912 -4.76 -5.37 -37.27
C ARG A 912 -4.67 -6.52 -38.27
N ILE A 913 -5.00 -7.72 -37.81
CA ILE A 913 -5.00 -8.95 -38.60
C ILE A 913 -6.45 -9.41 -38.69
N SER A 914 -6.84 -9.98 -39.83
CA SER A 914 -8.19 -10.50 -40.00
C SER A 914 -8.44 -11.68 -39.07
N GLU A 915 -9.64 -11.78 -38.53
CA GLU A 915 -10.09 -12.99 -37.81
C GLU A 915 -10.71 -14.02 -38.77
N ASP A 916 -10.98 -13.63 -40.01
CA ASP A 916 -11.53 -14.45 -41.11
C ASP A 916 -10.47 -15.46 -41.63
N ILE A 917 -10.64 -16.75 -41.30
CA ILE A 917 -9.66 -17.81 -41.52
C ILE A 917 -9.75 -18.35 -42.95
N ASP A 918 -10.94 -18.43 -43.54
CA ASP A 918 -11.16 -18.98 -44.88
C ASP A 918 -11.33 -17.92 -45.98
N SER A 919 -11.41 -16.64 -45.60
CA SER A 919 -11.56 -15.46 -46.47
C SER A 919 -12.90 -15.40 -47.22
N ASP A 920 -13.98 -15.89 -46.63
CA ASP A 920 -15.33 -15.84 -47.20
C ASP A 920 -16.09 -14.53 -46.88
N LEU A 921 -15.57 -13.71 -45.97
CA LEU A 921 -16.16 -12.46 -45.47
C LEU A 921 -17.50 -12.64 -44.72
N GLU A 922 -17.83 -13.86 -44.30
CA GLU A 922 -18.98 -14.17 -43.46
C GLU A 922 -18.54 -14.28 -41.99
N LEU A 923 -19.34 -13.69 -41.08
CA LEU A 923 -19.10 -13.86 -39.64
C LEU A 923 -19.73 -15.18 -39.20
N ASP A 924 -18.93 -16.22 -39.05
CA ASP A 924 -19.39 -17.54 -38.67
C ASP A 924 -18.69 -18.07 -37.37
N THR A 925 -18.43 -19.37 -37.27
CA THR A 925 -17.85 -19.99 -36.05
C THR A 925 -16.33 -20.03 -36.01
N GLU A 926 -15.66 -19.35 -36.95
CA GLU A 926 -14.19 -19.26 -37.04
C GLU A 926 -13.48 -18.61 -35.85
#